data_AF-A0AA34RYS7-F1
#
_entry.id   AF-A0AA34RYS7-F1
#
_cell.length_a   1.000
_cell.length_b   1.000
_cell.length_c   1.000
_cell.angle_alpha   90.00
_cell.angle_beta   90.00
_cell.angle_gamma   90.00
#
_symmetry.space_group_name_H-M   'P 1'
#
loop_
_entity.id
_entity.type
_entity.pdbx_description
1 polymer ?
#
loop_
_entity_poly.entity_id
_entity_poly.type
_entity_poly.pdbx_seq_one_letter_code
_entity_poly.pdbx_strand_id
1 'polypeptide(L)'
;MAGFFVEQAGSLNLLQQADAPNSGFRPGQLGAMHATLAHFSVQDDPAIICLPTGYGKTSLMMSLPLLLGATRILVVEPSSALRKQVHSHFSTLSTLRRIGALPEDGPLPSAHLHSGRPITPEAWEQLREFDVVISTPGSSSPMIAPGAAPDLFDLVIFDEAHHAPADSWAAYLDHYSTARFIFLTATPFRRDDRVIPGKLVYRYPVMRAVSEGAFDPIVFREAPIDNELDDEHVDRVIAQTAVAQLEEDIANGFDHRLFVRASTISSAQALVPIYEQLGVSVAAISSRLTKRQQDSIEAKLISGELKAIICVDMFGEGYDFPKLKVAALHAPHKSLVPTIQFIGRFARIDNATGRPTLIAPAFRLREATATLLREGVDLAQMIDDAALAEIQGAVEAQEFIESLPVRRMTESDYESVSALSFNLYAHVRGFHCSRRPDFDLLGEKVGRVLRIVKQWGTPDGNLSLVLTADEAPPNWSTSNTLTDIRHEAFLLMYFPESSYCFIGSTLRTEKLYLTIMDIVCRAGSRGLSYEETSRARAGLEEMRFFAVGLQNTTFNSQVETYRTLTGPQAERAVTAGDSRAYAQGHYFGSGMNGQVRETIGASSSSRIWSNQRLSVPDFFAWVQTLHGRIVGDAAFSQTHLDLVRTTTTLRELPEAVMAANWSRQGLTRNPRIHFRTTQEQELQTSRLVEWDIQDFECDPQAGHLDFSIVHAEGQIRMRLSLEGGQLIRCLEPDATMTIESSQDGWMPLADWLSEYPPIFYATDKSSFEGLNKIAAPLLRSLALAPGDAESIDWTGCAIEVEFLPNNQEPRTLARRAELNGQATVQEHLEQYLLTLPDLRCLYYDHRSGEAADYICVTVNAAHEVNVTLYHCKGAGGPANGGRVGDVYEVAGQLVKSAYFCNVATLLHHMEDRMHRRHTSPSYFVSGDWDETYKLLRSTPATALTFTVVGVQPGIRRTMVDERMSDLMAFCIGYARQGAAKAYWLVSE
;
A
#
# COMPACT_ATOMS: atom_id res chain seq x y z
N MET A 1 -16.89 57.77 -14.52
CA MET A 1 -18.03 57.90 -13.58
C MET A 1 -17.83 56.86 -12.48
N ALA A 2 -18.19 57.17 -11.24
CA ALA A 2 -18.21 56.14 -10.20
C ALA A 2 -19.26 55.09 -10.61
N GLY A 3 -18.97 53.80 -10.42
CA GLY A 3 -19.92 52.73 -10.75
C GLY A 3 -21.15 52.77 -9.82
N PHE A 4 -22.28 52.19 -10.26
CA PHE A 4 -23.54 52.21 -9.51
C PHE A 4 -23.36 51.83 -8.03
N PHE A 5 -22.60 50.78 -7.74
CA PHE A 5 -22.43 50.27 -6.38
C PHE A 5 -21.59 51.17 -5.47
N VAL A 6 -20.69 51.98 -6.05
CA VAL A 6 -19.95 53.02 -5.31
C VAL A 6 -20.88 54.17 -4.94
N GLU A 7 -21.71 54.62 -5.87
CA GLU A 7 -22.67 55.70 -5.64
C GLU A 7 -23.75 55.29 -4.63
N GLN A 8 -24.12 54.02 -4.63
CA GLN A 8 -25.16 53.45 -3.76
C GLN A 8 -24.62 52.76 -2.49
N ALA A 9 -23.32 52.85 -2.18
CA ALA A 9 -22.70 52.11 -1.08
C ALA A 9 -23.36 52.34 0.30
N GLY A 10 -23.91 53.54 0.54
CA GLY A 10 -24.61 53.90 1.78
C GLY A 10 -26.12 53.68 1.77
N SER A 11 -26.69 53.15 0.68
CA SER A 11 -28.15 53.01 0.52
C SER A 11 -28.72 51.76 1.19
N LEU A 12 -27.86 50.79 1.52
CA LEU A 12 -28.27 49.48 2.00
C LEU A 12 -28.66 49.54 3.48
N ASN A 13 -29.91 49.19 3.78
CA ASN A 13 -30.39 49.09 5.15
C ASN A 13 -30.16 47.68 5.71
N LEU A 14 -29.27 47.55 6.70
CA LEU A 14 -28.91 46.28 7.32
C LEU A 14 -29.87 45.89 8.46
N LEU A 15 -31.18 45.95 8.20
CA LEU A 15 -32.18 45.50 9.16
C LEU A 15 -32.12 43.97 9.30
N GLN A 16 -32.07 43.49 10.54
CA GLN A 16 -32.24 42.07 10.82
C GLN A 16 -33.73 41.71 10.75
N GLN A 17 -34.05 40.63 10.05
CA GLN A 17 -35.40 40.06 10.00
C GLN A 17 -35.85 39.68 11.43
N ALA A 18 -37.01 40.20 11.82
CA ALA A 18 -37.69 39.84 13.07
C ALA A 18 -38.68 38.69 12.81
N ASP A 19 -39.86 38.72 13.44
CA ASP A 19 -40.86 37.64 13.38
C ASP A 19 -41.59 37.55 12.01
N ALA A 20 -41.63 38.64 11.24
CA ALA A 20 -42.29 38.68 9.94
C ALA A 20 -41.31 38.21 8.83
N PRO A 21 -41.65 37.18 8.04
CA PRO A 21 -40.79 36.73 6.94
C PRO A 21 -40.63 37.83 5.88
N ASN A 22 -39.43 37.93 5.29
CA ASN A 22 -39.08 38.94 4.30
C ASN A 22 -39.13 40.41 4.82
N SER A 23 -38.82 40.65 6.10
CA SER A 23 -38.73 41.99 6.70
C SER A 23 -37.30 42.39 7.11
N GLY A 24 -36.33 42.08 6.26
CA GLY A 24 -34.90 42.35 6.49
C GLY A 24 -34.02 41.16 6.12
N PHE A 25 -32.73 41.26 6.42
CA PHE A 25 -31.76 40.20 6.26
C PHE A 25 -31.85 39.18 7.40
N ARG A 26 -31.69 37.90 7.08
CA ARG A 26 -31.60 36.85 8.10
C ARG A 26 -30.27 36.96 8.87
N PRO A 27 -30.19 36.47 10.12
CA PRO A 27 -28.97 36.57 10.94
C PRO A 27 -27.74 36.01 10.22
N GLY A 28 -27.86 34.88 9.53
CA GLY A 28 -26.78 34.29 8.76
C GLY A 28 -26.31 35.13 7.58
N GLN A 29 -27.19 35.92 6.96
CA GLN A 29 -26.84 36.81 5.86
C GLN A 29 -26.04 38.01 6.38
N LEU A 30 -26.50 38.65 7.47
CA LEU A 30 -25.75 39.74 8.11
C LEU A 30 -24.37 39.29 8.61
N GLY A 31 -24.31 38.12 9.26
CA GLY A 31 -23.04 37.55 9.72
C GLY A 31 -22.05 37.33 8.58
N ALA A 32 -22.51 36.79 7.44
CA ALA A 32 -21.68 36.62 6.25
C ALA A 32 -21.14 37.96 5.70
N MET A 33 -21.98 39.00 5.67
CA MET A 33 -21.59 40.34 5.20
C MET A 33 -20.52 40.94 6.10
N HIS A 34 -20.72 40.90 7.42
CA HIS A 34 -19.76 41.41 8.40
C HIS A 34 -18.44 40.63 8.39
N ALA A 35 -18.49 39.30 8.30
CA ALA A 35 -17.29 38.46 8.22
C ALA A 35 -16.47 38.75 6.94
N THR A 36 -17.14 38.97 5.81
CA THR A 36 -16.49 39.33 4.54
C THR A 36 -15.80 40.69 4.63
N LEU A 37 -16.46 41.69 5.22
CA LEU A 37 -15.87 43.01 5.44
C LEU A 37 -14.67 42.94 6.40
N ALA A 38 -14.79 42.15 7.48
CA ALA A 38 -13.69 41.94 8.42
C ALA A 38 -12.49 41.26 7.74
N HIS A 39 -12.72 40.25 6.92
CA HIS A 39 -11.68 39.55 6.15
C HIS A 39 -10.92 40.51 5.23
N PHE A 40 -11.62 41.19 4.33
CA PHE A 40 -11.01 42.13 3.39
C PHE A 40 -10.47 43.42 4.01
N SER A 41 -10.62 43.60 5.33
CA SER A 41 -9.94 44.68 6.05
C SER A 41 -8.50 44.33 6.44
N VAL A 42 -8.12 43.05 6.37
CA VAL A 42 -6.80 42.54 6.80
C VAL A 42 -6.12 41.69 5.73
N GLN A 43 -6.87 40.93 4.94
CA GLN A 43 -6.34 39.98 3.96
C GLN A 43 -6.93 40.23 2.57
N ASP A 44 -6.13 39.94 1.54
CA ASP A 44 -6.53 40.07 0.12
C ASP A 44 -6.82 38.71 -0.55
N ASP A 45 -6.64 37.60 0.17
CA ASP A 45 -6.94 36.27 -0.33
C ASP A 45 -8.46 36.04 -0.49
N PRO A 46 -8.89 35.13 -1.39
CA PRO A 46 -10.30 34.92 -1.65
C PRO A 46 -11.11 34.51 -0.41
N ALA A 47 -12.32 35.04 -0.29
CA ALA A 47 -13.23 34.76 0.82
C ALA A 47 -14.25 33.67 0.46
N ILE A 48 -14.32 32.60 1.24
CA ILE A 48 -15.30 31.51 1.09
C ILE A 48 -16.42 31.68 2.13
N ILE A 49 -17.66 31.74 1.67
CA ILE A 49 -18.86 31.86 2.49
C ILE A 49 -19.73 30.62 2.28
N CYS A 50 -19.96 29.89 3.38
CA CYS A 50 -20.79 28.71 3.41
C CYS A 50 -22.18 29.01 3.98
N LEU A 51 -23.20 29.06 3.13
CA LEU A 51 -24.60 29.20 3.54
C LEU A 51 -25.46 28.05 3.00
N PRO A 52 -26.41 27.52 3.80
CA PRO A 52 -27.30 26.45 3.36
C PRO A 52 -28.03 26.82 2.05
N THR A 53 -28.23 25.85 1.17
CA THR A 53 -28.96 26.07 -0.08
C THR A 53 -30.37 26.56 0.22
N GLY A 54 -30.80 27.66 -0.41
CA GLY A 54 -32.11 28.27 -0.13
C GLY A 54 -32.14 29.27 1.03
N TYR A 55 -31.03 29.45 1.75
CA TYR A 55 -30.92 30.47 2.81
C TYR A 55 -30.84 31.91 2.27
N GLY A 56 -30.74 32.08 0.94
CA GLY A 56 -30.79 33.38 0.26
C GLY A 56 -29.45 33.96 -0.16
N LYS A 57 -28.50 33.13 -0.64
CA LYS A 57 -27.20 33.55 -1.20
C LYS A 57 -27.31 34.69 -2.22
N THR A 58 -28.37 34.72 -3.03
CA THR A 58 -28.64 35.78 -4.02
C THR A 58 -28.73 37.17 -3.40
N SER A 59 -29.20 37.29 -2.15
CA SER A 59 -29.19 38.58 -1.44
C SER A 59 -27.77 39.04 -1.11
N LEU A 60 -26.85 38.13 -0.78
CA LEU A 60 -25.43 38.42 -0.58
C LEU A 60 -24.76 38.87 -1.86
N MET A 61 -25.02 38.19 -2.98
CA MET A 61 -24.45 38.55 -4.29
C MET A 61 -24.75 40.01 -4.66
N MET A 62 -25.96 40.50 -4.34
CA MET A 62 -26.36 41.88 -4.65
C MET A 62 -25.89 42.90 -3.60
N SER A 63 -25.69 42.50 -2.35
CA SER A 63 -25.41 43.41 -1.25
C SER A 63 -23.92 43.58 -0.93
N LEU A 64 -23.12 42.52 -1.08
CA LEU A 64 -21.66 42.58 -0.89
C LEU A 64 -21.00 43.62 -1.81
N PRO A 65 -21.38 43.78 -3.09
CA PRO A 65 -20.79 44.82 -3.92
C PRO A 65 -21.10 46.25 -3.47
N LEU A 66 -22.30 46.49 -2.91
CA LEU A 66 -22.65 47.78 -2.29
C LEU A 66 -21.76 48.05 -1.06
N LEU A 67 -21.60 47.06 -0.19
CA LEU A 67 -20.80 47.18 1.03
C LEU A 67 -19.29 47.32 0.75
N LEU A 68 -18.79 46.64 -0.27
CA LEU A 68 -17.38 46.64 -0.66
C LEU A 68 -17.01 47.81 -1.58
N GLY A 69 -18.01 48.59 -2.03
CA GLY A 69 -17.82 49.70 -2.98
C GLY A 69 -17.20 49.24 -4.30
N ALA A 70 -17.68 48.13 -4.86
CA ALA A 70 -17.15 47.60 -6.12
C ALA A 70 -17.55 48.49 -7.31
N THR A 71 -16.69 48.59 -8.31
CA THR A 71 -16.95 49.40 -9.51
C THR A 71 -17.61 48.56 -10.61
N ARG A 72 -17.11 47.35 -10.85
CA ARG A 72 -17.57 46.44 -11.92
C ARG A 72 -17.45 45.00 -11.46
N ILE A 73 -18.58 44.29 -11.46
CA ILE A 73 -18.66 42.96 -10.85
C ILE A 73 -18.85 41.90 -11.93
N LEU A 74 -18.13 40.80 -11.79
CA LEU A 74 -18.41 39.56 -12.52
C LEU A 74 -19.05 38.54 -11.59
N VAL A 75 -20.27 38.11 -11.90
CA VAL A 75 -20.94 36.99 -11.22
C VAL A 75 -20.85 35.75 -12.11
N VAL A 76 -20.24 34.70 -11.61
CA VAL A 76 -19.99 33.45 -12.33
C VAL A 76 -20.92 32.36 -11.78
N GLU A 77 -21.83 31.92 -12.64
CA GLU A 77 -22.83 30.88 -12.34
C GLU A 77 -22.47 29.56 -13.04
N PRO A 78 -22.71 28.39 -12.42
CA PRO A 78 -22.32 27.11 -13.00
C PRO A 78 -23.20 26.73 -14.22
N SER A 79 -24.44 27.24 -14.29
CA SER A 79 -25.40 26.87 -15.34
C SER A 79 -26.08 28.08 -15.99
N SER A 80 -26.53 27.89 -17.23
CA SER A 80 -27.29 28.91 -17.98
C SER A 80 -28.64 29.25 -17.31
N ALA A 81 -29.23 28.31 -16.57
CA ALA A 81 -30.49 28.53 -15.85
C ALA A 81 -30.28 29.49 -14.67
N LEU A 82 -29.29 29.21 -13.82
CA LEU A 82 -28.93 30.07 -12.69
C LEU A 82 -28.47 31.45 -13.17
N ARG A 83 -27.66 31.51 -14.24
CA ARG A 83 -27.26 32.77 -14.88
C ARG A 83 -28.45 33.66 -15.23
N LYS A 84 -29.51 33.10 -15.84
CA LYS A 84 -30.74 33.85 -16.19
C LYS A 84 -31.51 34.30 -14.95
N GLN A 85 -31.60 33.45 -13.95
CA GLN A 85 -32.28 33.76 -12.69
C GLN A 85 -31.59 34.89 -11.94
N VAL A 86 -30.26 34.81 -11.77
CA VAL A 86 -29.47 35.83 -11.09
C VAL A 86 -29.49 37.14 -11.84
N HIS A 87 -29.38 37.13 -13.18
CA HIS A 87 -29.60 38.33 -13.98
C HIS A 87 -30.97 38.98 -13.70
N SER A 88 -32.06 38.21 -13.70
CA SER A 88 -33.40 38.75 -13.39
C SER A 88 -33.47 39.40 -11.99
N HIS A 89 -32.75 38.85 -11.01
CA HIS A 89 -32.66 39.43 -9.68
C HIS A 89 -31.87 40.75 -9.67
N PHE A 90 -30.71 40.79 -10.33
CA PHE A 90 -29.86 42.00 -10.41
C PHE A 90 -30.54 43.14 -11.19
N SER A 91 -31.20 42.86 -12.32
CA SER A 91 -31.86 43.89 -13.15
C SER A 91 -32.96 44.66 -12.40
N THR A 92 -33.48 44.10 -11.31
CA THR A 92 -34.59 44.69 -10.53
C THR A 92 -34.22 44.91 -9.06
N LEU A 93 -33.04 44.47 -8.63
CA LEU A 93 -32.66 44.29 -7.22
C LEU A 93 -33.78 43.65 -6.38
N SER A 94 -34.55 42.74 -6.99
CA SER A 94 -35.85 42.29 -6.49
C SER A 94 -35.80 41.73 -5.08
N THR A 95 -34.75 40.96 -4.74
CA THR A 95 -34.63 40.37 -3.40
C THR A 95 -34.37 41.44 -2.34
N LEU A 96 -33.50 42.42 -2.61
CA LEU A 96 -33.18 43.49 -1.65
C LEU A 96 -34.37 44.43 -1.44
N ARG A 97 -35.13 44.74 -2.50
CA ARG A 97 -36.37 45.51 -2.41
C ARG A 97 -37.46 44.77 -1.65
N ARG A 98 -37.67 43.48 -1.96
CA ARG A 98 -38.67 42.63 -1.30
C ARG A 98 -38.48 42.55 0.21
N ILE A 99 -37.23 42.55 0.69
CA ILE A 99 -36.92 42.50 2.13
C ILE A 99 -36.84 43.89 2.79
N GLY A 100 -37.10 44.98 2.04
CA GLY A 100 -37.00 46.34 2.55
C GLY A 100 -35.56 46.83 2.81
N ALA A 101 -34.55 46.13 2.29
CA ALA A 101 -33.14 46.54 2.41
C ALA A 101 -32.78 47.71 1.46
N LEU A 102 -33.57 47.89 0.40
CA LEU A 102 -33.48 49.03 -0.52
C LEU A 102 -34.88 49.59 -0.82
N PRO A 103 -35.00 50.89 -1.11
CA PRO A 103 -36.28 51.52 -1.48
C PRO A 103 -36.82 50.96 -2.80
N GLU A 104 -38.15 50.82 -2.90
CA GLU A 104 -38.82 50.29 -4.11
C GLU A 104 -38.58 51.16 -5.36
N ASP A 105 -38.51 52.49 -5.20
CA ASP A 105 -38.31 53.45 -6.30
C ASP A 105 -36.84 53.89 -6.47
N GLY A 106 -35.88 53.12 -5.92
CA GLY A 106 -34.45 53.43 -6.01
C GLY A 106 -33.87 53.26 -7.42
N PRO A 107 -32.63 53.74 -7.67
CA PRO A 107 -31.92 53.49 -8.91
C PRO A 107 -31.61 51.98 -9.07
N LEU A 108 -31.36 51.54 -10.31
CA LEU A 108 -31.05 50.15 -10.66
C LEU A 108 -29.68 50.06 -11.35
N PRO A 109 -28.92 48.96 -11.15
CA PRO A 109 -27.66 48.74 -11.84
C PRO A 109 -27.90 48.36 -13.31
N SER A 110 -26.95 48.72 -14.17
CA SER A 110 -26.86 48.20 -15.53
C SER A 110 -26.36 46.74 -15.47
N ALA A 111 -27.27 45.79 -15.66
CA ALA A 111 -26.98 44.36 -15.59
C ALA A 111 -26.93 43.71 -16.98
N HIS A 112 -25.88 42.92 -17.25
CA HIS A 112 -25.69 42.21 -18.51
C HIS A 112 -25.73 40.70 -18.35
N LEU A 113 -26.61 40.03 -19.12
CA LEU A 113 -26.62 38.58 -19.27
C LEU A 113 -25.58 38.16 -20.33
N HIS A 114 -24.34 37.95 -19.91
CA HIS A 114 -23.26 37.59 -20.84
C HIS A 114 -23.43 36.18 -21.37
N SER A 115 -23.50 36.02 -22.70
CA SER A 115 -23.63 34.73 -23.38
C SER A 115 -22.72 34.63 -24.60
N GLY A 116 -22.28 33.42 -24.95
CA GLY A 116 -21.27 33.21 -25.98
C GLY A 116 -19.86 33.46 -25.47
N ARG A 117 -18.89 33.53 -26.37
CA ARG A 117 -17.46 33.78 -26.05
C ARG A 117 -17.02 35.05 -26.78
N PRO A 118 -16.55 36.10 -26.09
CA PRO A 118 -15.93 37.22 -26.76
C PRO A 118 -14.69 36.73 -27.52
N ILE A 119 -14.59 37.09 -28.79
CA ILE A 119 -13.49 36.64 -29.68
C ILE A 119 -12.41 37.73 -29.81
N THR A 120 -12.75 38.99 -29.55
CA THR A 120 -11.84 40.13 -29.68
C THR A 120 -11.74 40.92 -28.38
N PRO A 121 -10.60 41.59 -28.11
CA PRO A 121 -10.46 42.50 -26.97
C PRO A 121 -11.52 43.61 -26.93
N GLU A 122 -11.96 44.10 -28.08
CA GLU A 122 -13.00 45.14 -28.16
C GLU A 122 -14.36 44.63 -27.66
N ALA A 123 -14.68 43.35 -27.89
CA ALA A 123 -15.89 42.74 -27.37
C ALA A 123 -15.85 42.60 -25.83
N TRP A 124 -14.66 42.43 -25.25
CA TRP A 124 -14.46 42.49 -23.80
C TRP A 124 -14.61 43.91 -23.27
N GLU A 125 -14.05 44.90 -23.97
CA GLU A 125 -14.09 46.30 -23.57
C GLU A 125 -15.52 46.88 -23.54
N GLN A 126 -16.41 46.39 -24.42
CA GLN A 126 -17.85 46.72 -24.38
C GLN A 126 -18.50 46.36 -23.04
N LEU A 127 -17.96 45.39 -22.30
CA LEU A 127 -18.50 45.01 -21.00
C LEU A 127 -18.25 46.07 -19.91
N ARG A 128 -17.36 47.04 -20.12
CA ARG A 128 -17.12 48.14 -19.16
C ARG A 128 -18.33 49.06 -18.98
N GLU A 129 -19.29 49.04 -19.90
CA GLU A 129 -20.52 49.85 -19.81
C GLU A 129 -21.54 49.32 -18.78
N PHE A 130 -21.35 48.10 -18.28
CA PHE A 130 -22.26 47.46 -17.33
C PHE A 130 -21.68 47.47 -15.91
N ASP A 131 -22.52 47.71 -14.91
CA ASP A 131 -22.13 47.65 -13.50
C ASP A 131 -21.93 46.20 -13.03
N VAL A 132 -22.74 45.27 -13.57
CA VAL A 132 -22.67 43.84 -13.27
C VAL A 132 -22.81 42.99 -14.52
N VAL A 133 -21.89 42.04 -14.69
CA VAL A 133 -21.89 41.05 -15.75
C VAL A 133 -22.14 39.69 -15.12
N ILE A 134 -23.19 38.98 -15.57
CA ILE A 134 -23.52 37.65 -15.09
C ILE A 134 -23.20 36.64 -16.20
N SER A 135 -22.31 35.69 -15.91
CA SER A 135 -21.75 34.77 -16.91
C SER A 135 -21.70 33.32 -16.41
N THR A 136 -21.21 32.42 -17.25
CA THR A 136 -20.79 31.06 -16.88
C THR A 136 -19.30 30.88 -17.17
N PRO A 137 -18.61 29.90 -16.55
CA PRO A 137 -17.20 29.65 -16.82
C PRO A 137 -16.88 29.47 -18.31
N GLY A 138 -17.76 28.80 -19.07
CA GLY A 138 -17.58 28.57 -20.51
C GLY A 138 -17.68 29.83 -21.39
N SER A 139 -18.13 30.95 -20.83
CA SER A 139 -18.30 32.24 -21.50
C SER A 139 -17.29 33.31 -21.07
N SER A 140 -16.71 33.19 -19.87
CA SER A 140 -15.87 34.25 -19.28
C SER A 140 -14.53 33.80 -18.70
N SER A 141 -14.25 32.50 -18.65
CA SER A 141 -12.96 32.02 -18.12
C SER A 141 -11.82 32.47 -19.02
N PRO A 142 -10.74 33.07 -18.47
CA PRO A 142 -9.58 33.48 -19.26
C PRO A 142 -8.92 32.32 -20.04
N MET A 143 -9.07 31.09 -19.56
CA MET A 143 -8.60 29.87 -20.25
C MET A 143 -9.44 29.53 -21.50
N ILE A 144 -10.73 29.87 -21.50
CA ILE A 144 -11.70 29.48 -22.54
C ILE A 144 -12.01 30.63 -23.50
N ALA A 145 -12.06 31.86 -22.97
CA ALA A 145 -12.33 33.11 -23.68
C ALA A 145 -11.24 34.14 -23.33
N PRO A 146 -10.03 34.02 -23.91
CA PRO A 146 -8.94 34.94 -23.63
C PRO A 146 -9.22 36.35 -24.16
N GLY A 147 -8.42 37.33 -23.74
CA GLY A 147 -8.44 38.70 -24.27
C GLY A 147 -9.19 39.73 -23.41
N ALA A 148 -9.71 39.34 -22.24
CA ALA A 148 -10.18 40.29 -21.24
C ALA A 148 -8.99 41.10 -20.68
N ALA A 149 -9.25 42.34 -20.26
CA ALA A 149 -8.25 43.13 -19.54
C ALA A 149 -8.22 42.70 -18.05
N PRO A 150 -7.03 42.58 -17.42
CA PRO A 150 -6.90 42.20 -16.00
C PRO A 150 -7.65 43.11 -15.01
N ASP A 151 -7.92 44.36 -15.39
CA ASP A 151 -8.60 45.38 -14.57
C ASP A 151 -10.09 45.55 -14.91
N LEU A 152 -10.63 44.68 -15.77
CA LEU A 152 -12.01 44.78 -16.25
C LEU A 152 -13.02 44.65 -15.09
N PHE A 153 -12.75 43.74 -14.13
CA PHE A 153 -13.58 43.54 -12.94
C PHE A 153 -12.74 43.73 -11.69
N ASP A 154 -13.31 44.37 -10.67
CA ASP A 154 -12.66 44.59 -9.36
C ASP A 154 -13.29 43.72 -8.24
N LEU A 155 -14.40 43.04 -8.54
CA LEU A 155 -15.01 42.01 -7.70
C LEU A 155 -15.51 40.85 -8.55
N VAL A 156 -15.09 39.63 -8.22
CA VAL A 156 -15.56 38.40 -8.85
C VAL A 156 -16.27 37.54 -7.81
N ILE A 157 -17.54 37.21 -8.06
CA ILE A 157 -18.36 36.37 -7.20
C ILE A 157 -18.67 35.06 -7.93
N PHE A 158 -18.35 33.95 -7.30
CA PHE A 158 -18.74 32.62 -7.77
C PHE A 158 -19.88 32.10 -6.92
N ASP A 159 -21.00 31.73 -7.55
CA ASP A 159 -22.02 30.90 -6.89
C ASP A 159 -21.73 29.42 -7.14
N GLU A 160 -22.13 28.60 -6.17
CA GLU A 160 -21.84 27.17 -6.08
C GLU A 160 -20.37 26.84 -6.40
N ALA A 161 -19.45 27.55 -5.76
CA ALA A 161 -18.00 27.47 -6.02
C ALA A 161 -17.40 26.06 -5.98
N HIS A 162 -18.08 25.11 -5.32
CA HIS A 162 -17.69 23.70 -5.28
C HIS A 162 -17.84 22.96 -6.62
N HIS A 163 -18.60 23.50 -7.58
CA HIS A 163 -18.92 22.79 -8.82
C HIS A 163 -17.82 22.85 -9.86
N ALA A 164 -16.99 23.86 -9.80
CA ALA A 164 -16.42 24.30 -11.03
C ALA A 164 -14.88 24.02 -11.07
N PRO A 165 -14.38 23.57 -12.24
CA PRO A 165 -13.18 22.73 -12.34
C PRO A 165 -11.84 23.43 -12.08
N ALA A 166 -11.07 23.03 -11.06
CA ALA A 166 -9.79 23.61 -10.59
C ALA A 166 -9.09 24.63 -11.52
N ASP A 167 -8.76 24.24 -12.75
CA ASP A 167 -8.03 25.04 -13.73
C ASP A 167 -8.72 26.36 -14.10
N SER A 168 -10.05 26.46 -14.06
CA SER A 168 -10.73 27.70 -14.45
C SER A 168 -10.69 28.77 -13.34
N TRP A 169 -10.70 28.40 -12.05
CA TRP A 169 -10.58 29.30 -10.88
C TRP A 169 -9.19 29.91 -10.87
N ALA A 170 -8.18 29.05 -11.01
CA ALA A 170 -6.79 29.46 -11.15
C ALA A 170 -6.67 30.48 -12.29
N ALA A 171 -7.26 30.20 -13.46
CA ALA A 171 -7.25 31.15 -14.56
C ALA A 171 -7.91 32.50 -14.22
N TYR A 172 -9.00 32.54 -13.45
CA TYR A 172 -9.59 33.81 -12.98
C TYR A 172 -8.70 34.52 -11.97
N LEU A 173 -8.18 33.80 -10.97
CA LEU A 173 -7.34 34.33 -9.90
C LEU A 173 -6.04 34.92 -10.45
N ASP A 174 -5.39 34.19 -11.36
CA ASP A 174 -4.15 34.62 -12.02
C ASP A 174 -4.38 35.84 -12.93
N HIS A 175 -5.52 35.87 -13.63
CA HIS A 175 -5.82 36.94 -14.58
C HIS A 175 -6.30 38.23 -13.92
N TYR A 176 -7.31 38.15 -13.02
CA TYR A 176 -7.87 39.30 -12.30
C TYR A 176 -7.18 39.47 -10.95
N SER A 177 -5.85 39.54 -10.95
CA SER A 177 -5.00 39.49 -9.74
C SER A 177 -5.22 40.63 -8.74
N THR A 178 -5.82 41.75 -9.16
CA THR A 178 -6.16 42.89 -8.29
C THR A 178 -7.62 42.87 -7.82
N ALA A 179 -8.43 41.93 -8.30
CA ALA A 179 -9.84 41.83 -7.93
C ALA A 179 -10.01 41.10 -6.59
N ARG A 180 -11.06 41.47 -5.86
CA ARG A 180 -11.51 40.69 -4.69
C ARG A 180 -12.32 39.49 -5.16
N PHE A 181 -12.15 38.34 -4.52
CA PHE A 181 -12.84 37.10 -4.88
C PHE A 181 -13.73 36.60 -3.75
N ILE A 182 -15.00 36.30 -4.07
CA ILE A 182 -15.95 35.76 -3.11
C ILE A 182 -16.53 34.46 -3.67
N PHE A 183 -16.32 33.38 -2.93
CA PHE A 183 -16.82 32.05 -3.22
C PHE A 183 -18.05 31.75 -2.34
N LEU A 184 -19.23 31.76 -2.93
CA LEU A 184 -20.47 31.35 -2.27
C LEU A 184 -20.72 29.87 -2.53
N THR A 185 -21.01 29.11 -1.48
CA THR A 185 -21.33 27.70 -1.60
C THR A 185 -22.18 27.22 -0.43
N ALA A 186 -22.90 26.11 -0.61
CA ALA A 186 -23.54 25.41 0.52
C ALA A 186 -22.61 24.37 1.15
N THR A 187 -21.55 24.02 0.42
CA THR A 187 -20.60 22.98 0.77
C THR A 187 -19.22 23.49 0.38
N PRO A 188 -18.34 23.84 1.34
CA PRO A 188 -17.02 24.37 1.03
C PRO A 188 -16.05 23.31 0.48
N PHE A 189 -16.55 22.08 0.27
CA PHE A 189 -15.79 20.94 -0.21
C PHE A 189 -16.21 20.54 -1.62
N ARG A 190 -15.24 20.01 -2.37
CA ARG A 190 -15.45 19.55 -3.74
C ARG A 190 -15.63 18.04 -3.79
N ARG A 191 -16.31 17.58 -4.85
CA ARG A 191 -16.53 16.14 -5.12
C ARG A 191 -15.27 15.38 -5.52
N ASP A 192 -14.19 16.10 -5.85
CA ASP A 192 -12.90 15.56 -6.29
C ASP A 192 -11.80 15.71 -5.23
N ASP A 193 -12.17 15.96 -3.97
CA ASP A 193 -11.28 16.14 -2.81
C ASP A 193 -10.24 17.27 -2.96
N ARG A 194 -10.42 18.16 -3.94
CA ARG A 194 -9.58 19.33 -4.12
C ARG A 194 -10.08 20.49 -3.26
N VAL A 195 -9.16 21.30 -2.77
CA VAL A 195 -9.45 22.49 -1.94
C VAL A 195 -9.99 23.63 -2.84
N ILE A 196 -11.03 24.34 -2.37
CA ILE A 196 -11.47 25.60 -2.99
C ILE A 196 -10.46 26.69 -2.58
N PRO A 197 -9.88 27.45 -3.52
CA PRO A 197 -8.89 28.47 -3.17
C PRO A 197 -9.52 29.57 -2.30
N GLY A 198 -8.83 29.95 -1.22
CA GLY A 198 -9.27 30.99 -0.30
C GLY A 198 -9.55 30.50 1.11
N LYS A 199 -9.97 31.43 1.97
CA LYS A 199 -10.23 31.19 3.39
C LYS A 199 -11.73 31.07 3.64
N LEU A 200 -12.16 30.06 4.41
CA LEU A 200 -13.53 29.99 4.93
C LEU A 200 -13.74 31.11 5.96
N VAL A 201 -14.36 32.21 5.54
CA VAL A 201 -14.59 33.39 6.40
C VAL A 201 -15.86 33.29 7.22
N TYR A 202 -16.86 32.55 6.72
CA TYR A 202 -18.13 32.41 7.41
C TYR A 202 -18.84 31.10 7.04
N ARG A 203 -19.41 30.44 8.04
CA ARG A 203 -20.32 29.30 7.87
C ARG A 203 -21.56 29.51 8.73
N TYR A 204 -22.74 29.36 8.12
CA TYR A 204 -23.99 29.33 8.86
C TYR A 204 -24.51 27.89 9.00
N PRO A 205 -24.70 27.38 10.23
CA PRO A 205 -25.19 26.02 10.46
C PRO A 205 -26.63 25.83 9.95
N VAL A 206 -26.94 24.64 9.42
CA VAL A 206 -28.30 24.28 8.98
C VAL A 206 -29.25 24.23 10.17
N MET A 207 -28.81 23.73 11.33
CA MET A 207 -29.59 23.73 12.57
C MET A 207 -30.04 25.12 13.00
N ARG A 208 -29.16 26.12 12.87
CA ARG A 208 -29.51 27.51 13.17
C ARG A 208 -30.58 28.00 12.21
N ALA A 209 -30.46 27.68 10.93
CA ALA A 209 -31.47 27.99 9.92
C ALA A 209 -32.82 27.28 10.17
N VAL A 210 -32.83 26.04 10.66
CA VAL A 210 -34.09 25.39 11.06
C VAL A 210 -34.69 26.08 12.30
N SER A 211 -33.87 26.38 13.31
CA SER A 211 -34.34 27.01 14.57
C SER A 211 -34.95 28.40 14.40
N GLU A 212 -34.53 29.16 13.37
CA GLU A 212 -35.08 30.48 13.04
C GLU A 212 -36.32 30.40 12.12
N GLY A 213 -36.78 29.20 11.77
CA GLY A 213 -37.88 29.00 10.82
C GLY A 213 -37.51 29.40 9.40
N ALA A 214 -36.24 29.25 8.99
CA ALA A 214 -35.82 29.42 7.60
C ALA A 214 -36.03 28.17 6.74
N PHE A 215 -36.10 26.99 7.38
CA PHE A 215 -36.38 25.69 6.77
C PHE A 215 -37.35 24.89 7.66
N ASP A 216 -38.17 24.03 7.04
CA ASP A 216 -38.94 23.02 7.78
C ASP A 216 -38.06 21.81 8.14
N PRO A 217 -38.22 21.21 9.34
CA PRO A 217 -37.55 19.96 9.69
C PRO A 217 -37.91 18.84 8.71
N ILE A 218 -36.89 18.11 8.23
CA ILE A 218 -37.10 16.94 7.36
C ILE A 218 -37.35 15.71 8.21
N VAL A 219 -38.42 15.00 7.90
CA VAL A 219 -38.73 13.70 8.50
C VAL A 219 -37.96 12.61 7.75
N PHE A 220 -37.16 11.81 8.45
CA PHE A 220 -36.56 10.61 7.89
C PHE A 220 -37.45 9.40 8.17
N ARG A 221 -37.76 8.61 7.13
CA ARG A 221 -38.48 7.33 7.24
C ARG A 221 -37.63 6.22 6.62
N GLU A 222 -37.25 5.25 7.43
CA GLU A 222 -36.44 4.12 6.99
C GLU A 222 -37.25 3.17 6.08
N ALA A 223 -36.62 2.70 4.99
CA ALA A 223 -37.14 1.58 4.20
C ALA A 223 -36.63 0.25 4.80
N PRO A 224 -37.51 -0.61 5.36
CA PRO A 224 -37.10 -1.83 6.07
C PRO A 224 -36.70 -2.94 5.09
N ILE A 225 -35.39 -3.11 4.86
CA ILE A 225 -34.87 -4.09 3.88
C ILE A 225 -34.49 -5.39 4.59
N ASP A 226 -35.11 -6.50 4.17
CA ASP A 226 -34.82 -7.84 4.70
C ASP A 226 -33.62 -8.51 4.00
N ASN A 227 -33.42 -8.23 2.71
CA ASN A 227 -32.33 -8.79 1.92
C ASN A 227 -31.50 -7.69 1.23
N GLU A 228 -30.39 -7.30 1.86
CA GLU A 228 -29.50 -6.24 1.36
C GLU A 228 -28.74 -6.60 0.07
N LEU A 229 -28.67 -7.89 -0.28
CA LEU A 229 -27.92 -8.41 -1.44
C LEU A 229 -28.76 -8.50 -2.71
N ASP A 230 -30.06 -8.24 -2.62
CA ASP A 230 -31.00 -8.28 -3.75
C ASP A 230 -31.44 -6.85 -4.12
N ASP A 231 -30.81 -6.30 -5.16
CA ASP A 231 -31.08 -4.94 -5.63
C ASP A 231 -32.54 -4.74 -6.06
N GLU A 232 -33.20 -5.76 -6.59
CA GLU A 232 -34.61 -5.65 -7.02
C GLU A 232 -35.54 -5.59 -5.79
N HIS A 233 -35.25 -6.38 -4.76
CA HIS A 233 -35.95 -6.31 -3.48
C HIS A 233 -35.77 -4.93 -2.83
N VAL A 234 -34.53 -4.42 -2.79
CA VAL A 234 -34.21 -3.10 -2.22
C VAL A 234 -35.00 -2.00 -2.93
N ASP A 235 -34.96 -1.96 -4.27
CA ASP A 235 -35.67 -0.95 -5.05
C ASP A 235 -37.18 -1.01 -4.82
N ARG A 236 -37.76 -2.22 -4.75
CA ARG A 236 -39.18 -2.40 -4.52
C ARG A 236 -39.64 -1.88 -3.16
N VAL A 237 -38.90 -2.18 -2.09
CA VAL A 237 -39.25 -1.74 -0.73
C VAL A 237 -39.12 -0.23 -0.57
N ILE A 238 -38.08 0.39 -1.16
CA ILE A 238 -37.95 1.86 -1.18
C ILE A 238 -39.13 2.49 -1.91
N ALA A 239 -39.48 1.96 -3.10
CA ALA A 239 -40.61 2.47 -3.88
C ALA A 239 -41.94 2.33 -3.11
N GLN A 240 -42.22 1.19 -2.50
CA GLN A 240 -43.43 0.96 -1.69
C GLN A 240 -43.52 1.96 -0.52
N THR A 241 -42.43 2.16 0.20
CA THR A 241 -42.38 3.10 1.33
C THR A 241 -42.63 4.54 0.85
N ALA A 242 -42.06 4.91 -0.30
CA ALA A 242 -42.22 6.23 -0.90
C ALA A 242 -43.64 6.50 -1.40
N VAL A 243 -44.27 5.52 -2.04
CA VAL A 243 -45.67 5.64 -2.49
C VAL A 243 -46.61 5.73 -1.29
N ALA A 244 -46.42 4.90 -0.26
CA ALA A 244 -47.24 4.97 0.94
C ALA A 244 -47.20 6.34 1.64
N GLN A 245 -46.00 6.94 1.74
CA GLN A 245 -45.87 8.31 2.28
C GLN A 245 -46.57 9.34 1.39
N LEU A 246 -46.44 9.24 0.06
CA LEU A 246 -47.10 10.16 -0.87
C LEU A 246 -48.63 10.07 -0.75
N GLU A 247 -49.18 8.85 -0.64
CA GLU A 247 -50.62 8.63 -0.45
C GLU A 247 -51.11 9.18 0.89
N GLU A 248 -50.35 8.99 1.96
CA GLU A 248 -50.61 9.59 3.28
C GLU A 248 -50.66 11.12 3.21
N ASP A 249 -49.70 11.74 2.54
CA ASP A 249 -49.63 13.19 2.39
C ASP A 249 -50.81 13.73 1.57
N ILE A 250 -51.18 13.06 0.47
CA ILE A 250 -52.34 13.42 -0.34
C ILE A 250 -53.64 13.25 0.45
N ALA A 251 -53.78 12.18 1.23
CA ALA A 251 -54.94 11.94 2.09
C ALA A 251 -55.09 13.02 3.19
N ASN A 252 -53.98 13.55 3.68
CA ASN A 252 -53.93 14.68 4.62
C ASN A 252 -54.17 16.04 3.95
N GLY A 253 -54.45 16.07 2.64
CA GLY A 253 -54.80 17.28 1.89
C GLY A 253 -53.60 18.04 1.34
N PHE A 254 -52.39 17.47 1.38
CA PHE A 254 -51.21 18.12 0.82
C PHE A 254 -51.02 17.81 -0.67
N ASP A 255 -50.63 18.82 -1.46
CA ASP A 255 -50.40 18.66 -2.90
C ASP A 255 -48.95 18.19 -3.22
N HIS A 256 -48.49 17.16 -2.53
CA HIS A 256 -47.11 16.65 -2.63
C HIS A 256 -46.86 15.85 -3.91
N ARG A 257 -45.60 15.90 -4.38
CA ARG A 257 -45.02 15.12 -5.50
C ARG A 257 -43.81 14.37 -4.99
N LEU A 258 -43.57 13.20 -5.59
CA LEU A 258 -42.46 12.33 -5.27
C LEU A 258 -41.25 12.61 -6.17
N PHE A 259 -40.09 12.72 -5.55
CA PHE A 259 -38.81 12.82 -6.21
C PHE A 259 -38.02 11.53 -5.98
N VAL A 260 -37.60 10.86 -7.04
CA VAL A 260 -36.84 9.61 -6.97
C VAL A 260 -35.47 9.81 -7.55
N ARG A 261 -34.43 9.40 -6.81
CA ARG A 261 -33.04 9.46 -7.27
C ARG A 261 -32.50 8.08 -7.59
N ALA A 262 -31.93 7.93 -8.78
CA ALA A 262 -31.24 6.73 -9.23
C ALA A 262 -29.74 6.98 -9.49
N SER A 263 -28.94 5.91 -9.46
CA SER A 263 -27.47 5.97 -9.68
C SER A 263 -27.08 6.16 -11.15
N THR A 264 -27.84 5.61 -12.09
CA THR A 264 -27.53 5.64 -13.52
C THR A 264 -28.78 5.85 -14.36
N ILE A 265 -28.61 6.33 -15.60
CA ILE A 265 -29.72 6.53 -16.56
C ILE A 265 -30.47 5.21 -16.79
N SER A 266 -29.76 4.09 -16.81
CA SER A 266 -30.37 2.75 -16.94
C SER A 266 -31.23 2.41 -15.73
N SER A 267 -30.72 2.65 -14.51
CA SER A 267 -31.46 2.40 -13.26
C SER A 267 -32.71 3.29 -13.19
N ALA A 268 -32.61 4.57 -13.56
CA ALA A 268 -33.78 5.46 -13.59
C ALA A 268 -34.89 4.96 -14.52
N GLN A 269 -34.53 4.40 -15.67
CA GLN A 269 -35.50 3.80 -16.60
C GLN A 269 -36.09 2.50 -16.04
N ALA A 270 -35.29 1.69 -15.32
CA ALA A 270 -35.74 0.46 -14.69
C ALA A 270 -36.70 0.71 -13.51
N LEU A 271 -36.59 1.86 -12.83
CA LEU A 271 -37.49 2.22 -11.73
C LEU A 271 -38.88 2.68 -12.19
N VAL A 272 -39.01 3.25 -13.40
CA VAL A 272 -40.32 3.69 -13.95
C VAL A 272 -41.40 2.61 -13.82
N PRO A 273 -41.21 1.38 -14.35
CA PRO A 273 -42.24 0.35 -14.27
C PRO A 273 -42.56 -0.07 -12.84
N ILE A 274 -41.60 0.01 -11.91
CA ILE A 274 -41.84 -0.32 -10.48
C ILE A 274 -42.83 0.67 -9.87
N TYR A 275 -42.61 1.97 -10.09
CA TYR A 275 -43.52 3.02 -9.59
C TYR A 275 -44.87 3.04 -10.31
N GLU A 276 -44.90 2.75 -11.62
CA GLU A 276 -46.16 2.63 -12.37
C GLU A 276 -47.01 1.45 -11.88
N GLN A 277 -46.38 0.30 -11.56
CA GLN A 277 -47.07 -0.86 -10.96
C GLN A 277 -47.65 -0.56 -9.58
N LEU A 278 -47.06 0.40 -8.85
CA LEU A 278 -47.57 0.90 -7.58
C LEU A 278 -48.63 2.01 -7.75
N GLY A 279 -49.06 2.31 -8.99
CA GLY A 279 -50.15 3.25 -9.28
C GLY A 279 -49.73 4.72 -9.37
N VAL A 280 -48.43 5.04 -9.41
CA VAL A 280 -47.92 6.41 -9.49
C VAL A 280 -47.55 6.78 -10.93
N SER A 281 -48.13 7.87 -11.44
CA SER A 281 -47.72 8.43 -12.74
C SER A 281 -46.34 9.06 -12.63
N VAL A 282 -45.35 8.46 -13.29
CA VAL A 282 -43.94 8.81 -13.15
C VAL A 282 -43.25 8.93 -14.51
N ALA A 283 -42.22 9.78 -14.60
CA ALA A 283 -41.34 9.84 -15.76
C ALA A 283 -39.87 9.91 -15.35
N ALA A 284 -39.01 9.22 -16.10
CA ALA A 284 -37.56 9.34 -15.95
C ALA A 284 -37.04 10.54 -16.77
N ILE A 285 -36.17 11.34 -16.14
CA ILE A 285 -35.57 12.53 -16.73
C ILE A 285 -34.04 12.46 -16.61
N SER A 286 -33.36 12.63 -17.75
CA SER A 286 -31.90 12.50 -17.87
C SER A 286 -31.32 13.53 -18.86
N SER A 287 -30.00 13.75 -18.79
CA SER A 287 -29.28 14.71 -19.64
C SER A 287 -29.30 14.34 -21.12
N ARG A 288 -29.72 13.12 -21.45
CA ARG A 288 -29.92 12.65 -22.83
C ARG A 288 -31.21 13.19 -23.47
N LEU A 289 -32.15 13.71 -22.67
CA LEU A 289 -33.39 14.29 -23.19
C LEU A 289 -33.14 15.70 -23.73
N THR A 290 -33.79 16.05 -24.82
CA THR A 290 -33.76 17.42 -25.36
C THR A 290 -34.45 18.39 -24.41
N LYS A 291 -34.08 19.67 -24.44
CA LYS A 291 -34.69 20.69 -23.56
C LYS A 291 -36.21 20.75 -23.70
N ARG A 292 -36.73 20.62 -24.92
CA ARG A 292 -38.18 20.55 -25.19
C ARG A 292 -38.88 19.37 -24.52
N GLN A 293 -38.22 18.20 -24.44
CA GLN A 293 -38.76 17.03 -23.73
C GLN A 293 -38.72 17.23 -22.22
N GLN A 294 -37.63 17.81 -21.69
CA GLN A 294 -37.53 18.15 -20.27
C GLN A 294 -38.62 19.14 -19.85
N ASP A 295 -38.82 20.21 -20.62
CA ASP A 295 -39.85 21.22 -20.37
C ASP A 295 -41.26 20.61 -20.44
N SER A 296 -41.47 19.62 -21.32
CA SER A 296 -42.76 18.90 -21.38
C SER A 296 -43.01 18.02 -20.16
N ILE A 297 -41.99 17.31 -19.64
CA ILE A 297 -42.12 16.50 -18.43
C ILE A 297 -42.38 17.40 -17.23
N GLU A 298 -41.66 18.52 -17.15
CA GLU A 298 -41.84 19.54 -16.13
C GLU A 298 -43.27 20.13 -16.15
N ALA A 299 -43.79 20.49 -17.31
CA ALA A 299 -45.16 20.99 -17.44
C ALA A 299 -46.20 19.97 -16.94
N LYS A 300 -45.99 18.67 -17.20
CA LYS A 300 -46.86 17.58 -16.70
C LYS A 300 -46.76 17.37 -15.19
N LEU A 301 -45.58 17.58 -14.62
CA LEU A 301 -45.39 17.55 -13.17
C LEU A 301 -46.09 18.73 -12.49
N ILE A 302 -45.97 19.93 -13.07
CA ILE A 302 -46.62 21.16 -12.58
C ILE A 302 -48.15 21.05 -12.67
N SER A 303 -48.68 20.54 -13.78
CA SER A 303 -50.13 20.35 -13.98
C SER A 303 -50.73 19.24 -13.10
N GLY A 304 -49.88 18.36 -12.53
CA GLY A 304 -50.29 17.23 -11.72
C GLY A 304 -50.65 15.96 -12.50
N GLU A 305 -50.42 15.94 -13.83
CA GLU A 305 -50.51 14.73 -14.66
C GLU A 305 -49.47 13.70 -14.23
N LEU A 306 -48.27 14.16 -13.87
CA LEU A 306 -47.25 13.35 -13.20
C LEU A 306 -47.27 13.61 -11.69
N LYS A 307 -47.22 12.52 -10.92
CA LYS A 307 -47.11 12.53 -9.45
C LYS A 307 -45.68 12.30 -8.98
N ALA A 308 -44.81 11.75 -9.84
CA ALA A 308 -43.41 11.52 -9.52
C ALA A 308 -42.47 11.82 -10.70
N ILE A 309 -41.20 12.10 -10.38
CA ILE A 309 -40.10 12.13 -11.34
C ILE A 309 -38.92 11.29 -10.84
N ILE A 310 -38.25 10.60 -11.76
CA ILE A 310 -37.01 9.85 -11.47
C ILE A 310 -35.84 10.50 -12.20
N CYS A 311 -34.78 10.87 -11.49
CA CYS A 311 -33.63 11.56 -12.08
C CYS A 311 -32.27 10.93 -11.74
N VAL A 312 -31.30 11.24 -12.60
CA VAL A 312 -29.88 10.84 -12.45
C VAL A 312 -29.04 12.09 -12.59
N ASP A 313 -28.45 12.52 -11.48
CA ASP A 313 -27.57 13.71 -11.34
C ASP A 313 -28.11 15.07 -11.82
N MET A 314 -29.23 15.09 -12.52
CA MET A 314 -29.98 16.28 -12.84
C MET A 314 -30.96 16.61 -11.71
N PHE A 315 -31.33 17.89 -11.61
CA PHE A 315 -32.08 18.53 -10.52
C PHE A 315 -31.25 18.98 -9.30
N GLY A 316 -29.92 18.78 -9.33
CA GLY A 316 -28.99 19.36 -8.35
C GLY A 316 -28.75 20.87 -8.52
N GLU A 317 -28.96 21.44 -9.72
CA GLU A 317 -28.60 22.84 -10.05
C GLU A 317 -29.75 23.56 -10.75
N GLY A 318 -30.33 24.59 -10.12
CA GLY A 318 -31.27 25.53 -10.74
C GLY A 318 -32.76 25.14 -10.84
N TYR A 319 -33.20 23.99 -10.32
CA TYR A 319 -34.62 23.61 -10.30
C TYR A 319 -35.25 23.83 -8.91
N ASP A 320 -36.32 24.61 -8.85
CA ASP A 320 -37.05 24.99 -7.63
C ASP A 320 -38.54 24.65 -7.81
N PHE A 321 -38.98 23.54 -7.23
CA PHE A 321 -40.39 23.11 -7.27
C PHE A 321 -40.89 22.79 -5.86
N PRO A 322 -41.58 23.74 -5.18
CA PRO A 322 -41.98 23.61 -3.78
C PRO A 322 -42.85 22.38 -3.45
N LYS A 323 -43.52 21.80 -4.45
CA LYS A 323 -44.39 20.63 -4.25
C LYS A 323 -43.63 19.30 -4.17
N LEU A 324 -42.32 19.25 -4.43
CA LEU A 324 -41.51 18.06 -4.18
C LEU A 324 -41.29 17.94 -2.67
N LYS A 325 -42.06 17.07 -2.01
CA LYS A 325 -42.08 16.92 -0.54
C LYS A 325 -41.95 15.48 -0.06
N VAL A 326 -41.86 14.52 -0.99
CA VAL A 326 -41.43 13.15 -0.70
C VAL A 326 -40.19 12.84 -1.55
N ALA A 327 -39.11 12.34 -0.94
CA ALA A 327 -37.86 12.04 -1.62
C ALA A 327 -37.42 10.59 -1.36
N ALA A 328 -37.20 9.80 -2.42
CA ALA A 328 -36.75 8.42 -2.35
C ALA A 328 -35.34 8.27 -2.91
N LEU A 329 -34.41 7.76 -2.09
CA LEU A 329 -33.01 7.54 -2.46
C LEU A 329 -32.75 6.05 -2.71
N HIS A 330 -32.79 5.63 -3.98
CA HIS A 330 -32.40 4.27 -4.37
C HIS A 330 -30.88 4.09 -4.38
N ALA A 331 -30.13 5.17 -4.56
CA ALA A 331 -28.68 5.18 -4.45
C ALA A 331 -28.22 6.43 -3.70
N PRO A 332 -27.58 6.30 -2.52
CA PRO A 332 -26.90 7.42 -1.90
C PRO A 332 -25.67 7.81 -2.73
N HIS A 333 -25.31 9.09 -2.68
CA HIS A 333 -24.05 9.54 -3.25
C HIS A 333 -22.87 8.95 -2.49
N LYS A 334 -21.73 8.79 -3.18
CA LYS A 334 -20.43 8.57 -2.53
C LYS A 334 -19.98 9.75 -1.64
N SER A 335 -20.60 10.92 -1.82
CA SER A 335 -20.31 12.18 -1.10
C SER A 335 -21.59 12.74 -0.48
N LEU A 336 -21.49 13.29 0.73
CA LEU A 336 -22.62 13.88 1.45
C LEU A 336 -23.13 15.19 0.81
N VAL A 337 -22.28 15.86 0.05
CA VAL A 337 -22.48 17.22 -0.50
C VAL A 337 -23.74 17.37 -1.38
N PRO A 338 -24.01 16.52 -2.39
CA PRO A 338 -25.19 16.68 -3.24
C PRO A 338 -26.48 16.32 -2.49
N THR A 339 -26.39 15.47 -1.46
CA THR A 339 -27.52 15.11 -0.58
C THR A 339 -27.91 16.31 0.28
N ILE A 340 -26.94 17.04 0.84
CA ILE A 340 -27.16 18.28 1.61
C ILE A 340 -27.83 19.37 0.74
N GLN A 341 -27.33 19.59 -0.47
CA GLN A 341 -27.88 20.59 -1.37
C GLN A 341 -29.31 20.26 -1.81
N PHE A 342 -29.58 18.98 -2.02
CA PHE A 342 -30.90 18.47 -2.33
C PHE A 342 -31.88 18.71 -1.15
N ILE A 343 -31.47 18.34 0.06
CA ILE A 343 -32.21 18.57 1.30
C ILE A 343 -32.57 20.06 1.48
N GLY A 344 -31.62 20.97 1.30
CA GLY A 344 -31.88 22.41 1.47
C GLY A 344 -32.89 23.00 0.47
N ARG A 345 -33.04 22.40 -0.71
CA ARG A 345 -34.08 22.83 -1.68
C ARG A 345 -35.44 22.23 -1.36
N PHE A 346 -35.45 21.00 -0.88
CA PHE A 346 -36.64 20.25 -0.46
C PHE A 346 -37.29 20.82 0.81
N ALA A 347 -36.47 21.36 1.72
CA ALA A 347 -36.90 21.92 3.02
C ALA A 347 -37.42 23.36 2.99
N ARG A 348 -37.60 23.97 1.80
CA ARG A 348 -38.11 25.34 1.70
C ARG A 348 -39.56 25.45 2.15
N ILE A 349 -39.85 26.53 2.87
CA ILE A 349 -41.15 26.81 3.49
C ILE A 349 -42.11 27.40 2.46
N ASP A 350 -43.23 26.72 2.27
CA ASP A 350 -44.47 27.31 1.76
C ASP A 350 -45.59 26.79 2.67
N ASN A 351 -46.32 27.71 3.32
CA ASN A 351 -47.38 27.43 4.29
C ASN A 351 -48.49 26.53 3.71
N ALA A 352 -48.56 26.36 2.39
CA ALA A 352 -49.51 25.48 1.70
C ALA A 352 -49.02 24.04 1.47
N THR A 353 -47.77 23.69 1.79
CA THR A 353 -47.09 22.50 1.20
C THR A 353 -46.57 21.45 2.17
N GLY A 354 -46.96 21.45 3.46
CA GLY A 354 -46.65 20.33 4.38
C GLY A 354 -45.16 20.08 4.66
N ARG A 355 -44.87 19.06 5.49
CA ARG A 355 -43.48 18.73 5.90
C ARG A 355 -42.79 17.82 4.87
N PRO A 356 -41.51 18.07 4.57
CA PRO A 356 -40.69 17.20 3.70
C PRO A 356 -40.35 15.84 4.35
N THR A 357 -40.46 14.74 3.59
CA THR A 357 -40.07 13.38 4.02
C THR A 357 -38.99 12.76 3.13
N LEU A 358 -37.92 12.23 3.74
CA LEU A 358 -36.81 11.53 3.09
C LEU A 358 -36.85 10.03 3.39
N ILE A 359 -36.72 9.21 2.35
CA ILE A 359 -36.83 7.74 2.41
C ILE A 359 -35.58 7.10 1.82
N ALA A 360 -34.92 6.26 2.62
CA ALA A 360 -33.73 5.50 2.24
C ALA A 360 -33.56 4.25 3.14
N PRO A 361 -32.85 3.20 2.70
CA PRO A 361 -32.54 2.05 3.53
C PRO A 361 -31.33 2.33 4.44
N ALA A 362 -31.37 1.89 5.71
CA ALA A 362 -30.31 2.19 6.68
C ALA A 362 -28.94 1.62 6.28
N PHE A 363 -28.89 0.45 5.61
CA PHE A 363 -27.63 -0.19 5.27
C PHE A 363 -26.85 0.50 4.13
N ARG A 364 -27.53 1.22 3.22
CA ARG A 364 -26.85 1.98 2.14
C ARG A 364 -26.23 3.28 2.65
N LEU A 365 -26.49 3.65 3.91
CA LEU A 365 -25.92 4.79 4.62
C LEU A 365 -24.81 4.35 5.61
N ARG A 366 -24.09 3.24 5.33
CA ARG A 366 -23.17 2.61 6.29
C ARG A 366 -21.73 3.17 6.34
N GLU A 367 -21.32 4.08 5.45
CA GLU A 367 -20.01 4.77 5.57
C GLU A 367 -20.18 6.16 6.18
N ALA A 368 -19.45 6.42 7.29
CA ALA A 368 -19.52 7.59 8.19
C ALA A 368 -20.90 7.98 8.76
N THR A 369 -21.99 7.45 8.21
CA THR A 369 -23.39 7.80 8.51
C THR A 369 -24.12 6.76 9.37
N ALA A 370 -23.46 5.65 9.73
CA ALA A 370 -24.07 4.49 10.38
C ALA A 370 -24.47 4.69 11.85
N THR A 371 -23.77 5.55 12.61
CA THR A 371 -24.12 5.83 14.01
C THR A 371 -25.30 6.82 14.13
N LEU A 372 -25.72 7.42 13.02
CA LEU A 372 -26.38 8.74 13.00
C LEU A 372 -27.87 8.73 12.65
N LEU A 373 -28.49 7.64 12.20
CA LEU A 373 -29.92 7.64 11.83
C LEU A 373 -30.67 6.45 12.45
N ARG A 374 -31.10 6.64 13.70
CA ARG A 374 -32.24 5.92 14.29
C ARG A 374 -33.48 6.79 14.13
N GLU A 375 -34.69 6.21 14.13
CA GLU A 375 -35.93 6.99 14.17
C GLU A 375 -35.86 8.05 15.29
N GLY A 376 -36.09 9.33 14.92
CA GLY A 376 -36.08 10.47 15.86
C GLY A 376 -34.82 11.34 15.87
N VAL A 377 -33.82 11.11 15.02
CA VAL A 377 -32.63 11.98 14.91
C VAL A 377 -32.89 13.19 14.00
N ASP A 378 -32.39 14.37 14.40
CA ASP A 378 -32.50 15.63 13.65
C ASP A 378 -31.50 15.66 12.48
N LEU A 379 -32.01 15.55 11.25
CA LEU A 379 -31.21 15.55 10.02
C LEU A 379 -30.39 16.84 9.86
N ALA A 380 -30.86 17.98 10.38
CA ALA A 380 -30.11 19.23 10.30
C ALA A 380 -28.84 19.19 11.17
N GLN A 381 -28.89 18.55 12.35
CA GLN A 381 -27.73 18.37 13.23
C GLN A 381 -26.67 17.52 12.54
N MET A 382 -27.11 16.45 11.87
CA MET A 382 -26.20 15.56 11.15
C MET A 382 -25.48 16.23 9.99
N ILE A 383 -26.21 17.03 9.21
CA ILE A 383 -25.61 17.82 8.11
C ILE A 383 -24.54 18.75 8.68
N ASP A 384 -24.81 19.34 9.85
CA ASP A 384 -23.84 20.20 10.51
C ASP A 384 -22.62 19.44 11.02
N ASP A 385 -22.80 18.31 11.70
CA ASP A 385 -21.73 17.49 12.25
C ASP A 385 -20.78 16.96 11.16
N ALA A 386 -21.36 16.44 10.07
CA ALA A 386 -20.56 15.90 8.98
C ALA A 386 -19.82 17.00 8.20
N ALA A 387 -20.47 18.14 7.95
CA ALA A 387 -19.77 19.28 7.38
C ALA A 387 -18.66 19.77 8.31
N LEU A 388 -18.85 19.75 9.64
CA LEU A 388 -17.84 20.18 10.61
C LEU A 388 -16.64 19.23 10.66
N ALA A 389 -16.88 17.91 10.62
CA ALA A 389 -15.83 16.91 10.51
C ALA A 389 -14.98 17.07 9.23
N GLU A 390 -15.62 17.37 8.10
CA GLU A 390 -14.94 17.62 6.83
C GLU A 390 -14.17 18.96 6.84
N ILE A 391 -14.68 19.99 7.53
CA ILE A 391 -13.95 21.27 7.74
C ILE A 391 -12.70 20.99 8.55
N GLN A 392 -12.86 20.25 9.65
CA GLN A 392 -11.76 19.92 10.54
C GLN A 392 -10.66 19.16 9.76
N GLY A 393 -11.03 18.16 8.96
CA GLY A 393 -10.08 17.44 8.11
C GLY A 393 -9.40 18.33 7.06
N ALA A 394 -10.12 19.27 6.44
CA ALA A 394 -9.54 20.21 5.48
C ALA A 394 -8.60 21.23 6.13
N VAL A 395 -8.93 21.71 7.33
CA VAL A 395 -8.06 22.58 8.15
C VAL A 395 -6.80 21.82 8.54
N GLU A 396 -6.93 20.60 9.04
CA GLU A 396 -5.79 19.73 9.37
C GLU A 396 -4.90 19.45 8.15
N ALA A 397 -5.50 19.19 6.99
CA ALA A 397 -4.75 19.02 5.74
C ALA A 397 -4.02 20.30 5.30
N GLN A 398 -4.63 21.47 5.49
CA GLN A 398 -4.02 22.76 5.19
C GLN A 398 -2.87 23.08 6.16
N GLU A 399 -3.08 22.90 7.48
CA GLU A 399 -2.03 23.03 8.50
C GLU A 399 -0.87 22.07 8.22
N PHE A 400 -1.16 20.85 7.74
CA PHE A 400 -0.15 19.89 7.33
C PHE A 400 0.66 20.40 6.12
N ILE A 401 0.03 20.99 5.10
CA ILE A 401 0.77 21.61 3.98
C ILE A 401 1.70 22.72 4.48
N GLU A 402 1.19 23.60 5.34
CA GLU A 402 1.97 24.71 5.90
C GLU A 402 3.17 24.19 6.72
N SER A 403 3.00 23.05 7.38
CA SER A 403 4.08 22.37 8.11
C SER A 403 5.13 21.71 7.19
N LEU A 404 4.81 21.51 5.90
CA LEU A 404 5.62 20.76 4.94
C LEU A 404 6.07 21.64 3.75
N PRO A 405 6.92 22.66 3.98
CA PRO A 405 7.37 23.56 2.92
C PRO A 405 8.22 22.84 1.85
N VAL A 406 8.24 23.41 0.64
CA VAL A 406 9.11 22.94 -0.44
C VAL A 406 10.57 23.19 -0.06
N ARG A 407 11.36 22.12 -0.01
CA ARG A 407 12.80 22.12 0.28
C ARG A 407 13.65 22.20 -0.97
N ARG A 408 13.21 21.52 -2.04
CA ARG A 408 13.91 21.46 -3.31
C ARG A 408 12.91 21.35 -4.46
N MET A 409 13.17 22.06 -5.54
CA MET A 409 12.45 21.93 -6.81
C MET A 409 13.45 22.11 -7.93
N THR A 410 13.56 21.13 -8.82
CA THR A 410 14.56 21.15 -9.91
C THR A 410 13.97 21.63 -11.23
N GLU A 411 12.64 21.58 -11.39
CA GLU A 411 11.93 21.90 -12.63
C GLU A 411 10.69 22.75 -12.34
N SER A 412 10.48 23.79 -13.16
CA SER A 412 9.34 24.73 -13.03
C SER A 412 7.99 24.06 -13.24
N ASP A 413 7.94 23.02 -14.07
CA ASP A 413 6.70 22.32 -14.43
C ASP A 413 6.02 21.65 -13.20
N TYR A 414 6.77 21.47 -12.12
CA TYR A 414 6.28 20.88 -10.87
C TYR A 414 5.89 21.92 -9.81
N GLU A 415 5.95 23.22 -10.10
CA GLU A 415 5.63 24.29 -9.15
C GLU A 415 4.20 24.16 -8.60
N SER A 416 3.23 23.89 -9.48
CA SER A 416 1.81 23.72 -9.16
C SER A 416 1.45 22.40 -8.46
N VAL A 417 2.37 21.43 -8.42
CA VAL A 417 2.12 20.14 -7.77
C VAL A 417 2.08 20.32 -6.26
N SER A 418 0.95 20.00 -5.63
CA SER A 418 0.77 20.04 -4.17
C SER A 418 1.06 18.67 -3.52
N ALA A 419 1.54 18.68 -2.28
CA ALA A 419 1.67 17.47 -1.47
C ALA A 419 0.33 16.77 -1.19
N LEU A 420 -0.80 17.49 -1.25
CA LEU A 420 -2.13 16.90 -1.10
C LEU A 420 -2.61 16.14 -2.34
N SER A 421 -1.94 16.29 -3.49
CA SER A 421 -2.32 15.59 -4.72
C SER A 421 -1.99 14.09 -4.69
N PHE A 422 -1.26 13.61 -3.68
CA PHE A 422 -0.81 12.23 -3.58
C PHE A 422 -1.75 11.37 -2.74
N ASN A 423 -2.15 10.23 -3.29
CA ASN A 423 -2.84 9.16 -2.59
C ASN A 423 -1.97 7.90 -2.55
N LEU A 424 -1.33 7.69 -1.41
CA LEU A 424 -0.39 6.59 -1.19
C LEU A 424 -1.13 5.36 -0.68
N TYR A 425 -0.80 4.19 -1.23
CA TYR A 425 -1.30 2.93 -0.68
C TYR A 425 -0.63 2.68 0.67
N ALA A 426 -1.42 2.46 1.73
CA ALA A 426 -0.97 2.32 3.11
C ALA A 426 -0.04 1.11 3.27
N HIS A 427 1.24 1.34 3.02
CA HIS A 427 2.29 0.35 3.05
C HIS A 427 3.60 1.05 3.40
N VAL A 428 4.24 0.63 4.47
CA VAL A 428 5.53 1.13 4.91
C VAL A 428 6.53 0.01 5.11
N ARG A 429 7.81 0.34 4.94
CA ARG A 429 8.91 -0.42 5.54
C ARG A 429 9.44 0.34 6.75
N GLY A 430 9.57 -0.35 7.88
CA GLY A 430 10.10 0.21 9.11
C GLY A 430 11.58 -0.11 9.33
N PHE A 431 12.29 0.84 9.91
CA PHE A 431 13.70 0.75 10.27
C PHE A 431 13.92 1.29 11.68
N HIS A 432 14.89 0.72 12.39
CA HIS A 432 15.46 1.31 13.58
C HIS A 432 16.77 2.00 13.22
N CYS A 433 16.95 3.24 13.63
CA CYS A 433 18.10 4.07 13.31
C CYS A 433 18.96 4.31 14.56
N SER A 434 20.24 3.96 14.50
CA SER A 434 21.26 4.27 15.53
C SER A 434 21.51 5.78 15.69
N ARG A 435 21.17 6.57 14.68
CA ARG A 435 21.27 8.02 14.67
C ARG A 435 20.11 8.62 13.89
N ARG A 436 19.83 9.89 14.15
CA ARG A 436 18.84 10.64 13.40
C ARG A 436 19.15 10.64 11.90
N PRO A 437 18.23 10.20 11.01
CA PRO A 437 18.41 10.32 9.58
C PRO A 437 18.34 11.78 9.14
N ASP A 438 19.10 12.12 8.10
CA ASP A 438 19.11 13.42 7.45
C ASP A 438 18.58 13.26 6.02
N PHE A 439 17.33 13.66 5.81
CA PHE A 439 16.64 13.51 4.53
C PHE A 439 17.15 14.50 3.46
N ASP A 440 17.87 15.54 3.85
CA ASP A 440 18.46 16.51 2.90
C ASP A 440 19.71 15.95 2.20
N LEU A 441 20.27 14.85 2.72
CA LEU A 441 21.38 14.12 2.08
C LEU A 441 20.98 13.42 0.78
N LEU A 442 19.68 13.30 0.47
CA LEU A 442 19.24 12.81 -0.82
C LEU A 442 19.77 13.73 -1.93
N GLY A 443 20.51 13.14 -2.88
CA GLY A 443 21.10 13.86 -4.01
C GLY A 443 20.08 14.21 -5.09
N GLU A 444 20.51 14.29 -6.35
CA GLU A 444 19.61 14.56 -7.49
C GLU A 444 18.79 13.33 -7.90
N LYS A 445 19.17 12.14 -7.44
CA LYS A 445 18.53 10.87 -7.80
C LYS A 445 18.34 9.96 -6.59
N VAL A 446 17.31 9.14 -6.64
CA VAL A 446 17.10 8.00 -5.74
C VAL A 446 17.35 6.71 -6.54
N GLY A 447 18.31 5.90 -6.10
CA GLY A 447 18.77 4.76 -6.90
C GLY A 447 19.45 5.21 -8.20
N ARG A 448 19.42 4.37 -9.25
CA ARG A 448 20.13 4.65 -10.53
C ARG A 448 19.34 5.55 -11.48
N VAL A 449 18.01 5.51 -11.44
CA VAL A 449 17.17 6.04 -12.53
C VAL A 449 16.22 7.15 -12.07
N LEU A 450 15.72 7.09 -10.83
CA LEU A 450 14.69 8.02 -10.37
C LEU A 450 15.28 9.38 -10.05
N ARG A 451 14.99 10.38 -10.88
CA ARG A 451 15.42 11.76 -10.68
C ARG A 451 14.48 12.49 -9.73
N ILE A 452 15.00 13.12 -8.69
CA ILE A 452 14.18 13.91 -7.76
C ILE A 452 13.76 15.21 -8.45
N VAL A 453 12.45 15.41 -8.60
CA VAL A 453 11.89 16.61 -9.26
C VAL A 453 11.41 17.65 -8.24
N LYS A 454 10.87 17.19 -7.11
CA LYS A 454 10.36 18.05 -6.04
C LYS A 454 10.47 17.35 -4.69
N GLN A 455 10.85 18.08 -3.66
CA GLN A 455 10.96 17.59 -2.29
C GLN A 455 10.32 18.60 -1.34
N TRP A 456 9.48 18.08 -0.46
CA TRP A 456 8.93 18.80 0.68
C TRP A 456 9.49 18.20 1.97
N GLY A 457 9.56 18.99 3.02
CA GLY A 457 10.02 18.50 4.31
C GLY A 457 9.82 19.47 5.45
N THR A 458 9.48 18.94 6.61
CA THR A 458 9.20 19.72 7.81
C THR A 458 10.45 20.49 8.29
N PRO A 459 10.30 21.67 8.93
CA PRO A 459 11.40 22.44 9.51
C PRO A 459 12.34 21.63 10.39
N ASP A 460 11.79 20.71 11.18
CA ASP A 460 12.55 19.84 12.08
C ASP A 460 13.32 18.74 11.35
N GLY A 461 12.98 18.38 10.12
CA GLY A 461 13.61 17.29 9.36
C GLY A 461 13.10 15.88 9.71
N ASN A 462 11.98 15.75 10.44
CA ASN A 462 11.39 14.45 10.79
C ASN A 462 10.49 13.87 9.70
N LEU A 463 10.02 14.69 8.77
CA LEU A 463 9.15 14.27 7.68
C LEU A 463 9.67 14.83 6.35
N SER A 464 9.74 14.00 5.31
CA SER A 464 10.03 14.44 3.96
C SER A 464 9.23 13.67 2.92
N LEU A 465 8.62 14.38 1.97
CA LEU A 465 7.98 13.83 0.80
C LEU A 465 8.88 14.11 -0.41
N VAL A 466 9.22 13.08 -1.17
CA VAL A 466 10.11 13.16 -2.33
C VAL A 466 9.34 12.68 -3.56
N LEU A 467 9.16 13.55 -4.54
CA LEU A 467 8.65 13.21 -5.86
C LEU A 467 9.82 12.97 -6.82
N THR A 468 9.76 11.86 -7.53
CA THR A 468 10.75 11.48 -8.54
C THR A 468 10.10 11.24 -9.90
N ALA A 469 10.90 11.35 -10.96
CA ALA A 469 10.53 11.02 -12.33
C ALA A 469 11.53 10.04 -12.95
N ASP A 470 11.01 9.07 -13.69
CA ASP A 470 11.75 8.14 -14.56
C ASP A 470 11.31 8.36 -16.01
N GLU A 471 12.27 8.53 -16.91
CA GLU A 471 12.03 8.74 -18.34
C GLU A 471 12.52 7.51 -19.10
N ALA A 472 11.58 6.67 -19.53
CA ALA A 472 11.87 5.46 -20.28
C ALA A 472 11.05 5.40 -21.57
N PRO A 473 11.56 4.82 -22.66
CA PRO A 473 10.71 4.57 -23.83
C PRO A 473 9.58 3.60 -23.46
N PRO A 474 8.37 3.75 -24.04
CA PRO A 474 7.28 2.79 -23.84
C PRO A 474 7.73 1.37 -24.18
N ASN A 475 7.29 0.37 -23.41
CA ASN A 475 7.73 -1.03 -23.56
C ASN A 475 7.55 -1.62 -24.98
N TRP A 476 6.71 -1.03 -25.81
CA TRP A 476 6.44 -1.44 -27.20
C TRP A 476 7.24 -0.64 -28.26
N SER A 477 8.00 0.38 -27.86
CA SER A 477 8.78 1.23 -28.74
C SER A 477 10.28 0.99 -28.56
N THR A 478 10.98 0.83 -29.68
CA THR A 478 12.46 0.85 -29.73
C THR A 478 13.01 2.23 -30.09
N SER A 479 12.13 3.20 -30.34
CA SER A 479 12.50 4.58 -30.66
C SER A 479 12.60 5.43 -29.39
N ASN A 480 13.68 6.21 -29.30
CA ASN A 480 13.91 7.18 -28.22
C ASN A 480 13.12 8.50 -28.42
N THR A 481 12.31 8.62 -29.48
CA THR A 481 11.47 9.80 -29.73
C THR A 481 10.20 9.84 -28.88
N LEU A 482 9.76 8.69 -28.37
CA LEU A 482 8.61 8.59 -27.47
C LEU A 482 9.14 8.28 -26.07
N THR A 483 8.89 9.18 -25.13
CA THR A 483 9.25 9.04 -23.72
C THR A 483 7.98 8.89 -22.88
N ASP A 484 7.95 7.83 -22.07
CA ASP A 484 6.99 7.63 -20.99
C ASP A 484 7.63 8.19 -19.71
N ILE A 485 6.98 9.18 -19.09
CA ILE A 485 7.45 9.77 -17.82
C ILE A 485 6.63 9.16 -16.70
N ARG A 486 7.28 8.41 -15.83
CA ARG A 486 6.66 7.78 -14.66
C ARG A 486 7.08 8.49 -13.39
N HIS A 487 6.12 8.79 -12.55
CA HIS A 487 6.37 9.45 -11.27
C HIS A 487 6.27 8.47 -10.12
N GLU A 488 7.25 8.54 -9.22
CA GLU A 488 7.26 7.76 -7.98
C GLU A 488 7.44 8.69 -6.78
N ALA A 489 6.66 8.46 -5.72
CA ALA A 489 6.65 9.28 -4.51
C ALA A 489 7.14 8.47 -3.30
N PHE A 490 7.99 9.09 -2.47
CA PHE A 490 8.55 8.51 -1.25
C PHE A 490 8.23 9.41 -0.07
N LEU A 491 7.58 8.86 0.97
CA LEU A 491 7.30 9.55 2.22
C LEU A 491 8.19 8.97 3.32
N LEU A 492 9.11 9.78 3.83
CA LEU A 492 10.11 9.44 4.85
C LEU A 492 9.67 10.05 6.18
N MET A 493 9.51 9.22 7.21
CA MET A 493 8.97 9.64 8.51
C MET A 493 9.86 9.12 9.63
N TYR A 494 10.49 9.99 10.39
CA TYR A 494 11.32 9.66 11.53
C TYR A 494 10.67 10.07 12.85
N PHE A 495 10.71 9.16 13.82
CA PHE A 495 10.17 9.30 15.16
C PHE A 495 11.34 9.36 16.16
N PRO A 496 11.73 10.56 16.65
CA PRO A 496 12.91 10.73 17.48
C PRO A 496 12.86 9.94 18.80
N GLU A 497 11.68 9.81 19.40
CA GLU A 497 11.50 9.18 20.72
C GLU A 497 11.87 7.69 20.74
N SER A 498 11.60 6.98 19.64
CA SER A 498 11.90 5.55 19.50
C SER A 498 13.05 5.26 18.54
N SER A 499 13.60 6.29 17.91
CA SER A 499 14.55 6.17 16.80
C SER A 499 14.07 5.29 15.64
N TYR A 500 12.76 5.26 15.38
CA TYR A 500 12.19 4.53 14.25
C TYR A 500 12.02 5.44 13.03
N CYS A 501 12.30 4.89 11.85
CA CYS A 501 12.08 5.52 10.57
C CYS A 501 11.19 4.64 9.70
N PHE A 502 10.18 5.21 9.07
CA PHE A 502 9.28 4.52 8.14
C PHE A 502 9.41 5.14 6.76
N ILE A 503 9.38 4.28 5.73
CA ILE A 503 9.35 4.70 4.33
C ILE A 503 8.07 4.18 3.68
N GLY A 504 7.17 5.09 3.30
CA GLY A 504 6.04 4.83 2.41
C GLY A 504 6.44 5.13 0.96
N SER A 505 5.98 4.33 0.00
CA SER A 505 6.30 4.57 -1.42
C SER A 505 5.28 3.98 -2.39
N THR A 506 5.18 4.60 -3.58
CA THR A 506 4.50 4.06 -4.75
C THR A 506 5.31 2.93 -5.40
N LEU A 507 6.64 3.05 -5.46
CA LEU A 507 7.57 2.00 -5.89
C LEU A 507 8.16 1.25 -4.69
N ARG A 508 7.81 -0.04 -4.56
CA ARG A 508 8.09 -0.85 -3.37
C ARG A 508 9.19 -1.87 -3.61
N THR A 509 10.39 -1.39 -3.89
CA THR A 509 11.55 -2.26 -4.07
C THR A 509 12.46 -2.22 -2.85
N GLU A 510 12.98 -3.38 -2.48
CA GLU A 510 13.73 -3.54 -1.25
C GLU A 510 15.04 -2.76 -1.27
N LYS A 511 15.78 -2.89 -2.37
CA LYS A 511 17.01 -2.15 -2.65
C LYS A 511 16.81 -0.65 -2.53
N LEU A 512 15.70 -0.11 -3.01
CA LEU A 512 15.47 1.33 -3.02
C LEU A 512 15.31 1.87 -1.60
N TYR A 513 14.56 1.17 -0.74
CA TYR A 513 14.46 1.52 0.67
C TYR A 513 15.81 1.47 1.37
N LEU A 514 16.63 0.44 1.12
CA LEU A 514 17.97 0.33 1.69
C LEU A 514 18.88 1.45 1.17
N THR A 515 18.89 1.71 -0.14
CA THR A 515 19.68 2.78 -0.76
C THR A 515 19.32 4.15 -0.18
N ILE A 516 18.02 4.41 0.02
CA ILE A 516 17.57 5.64 0.70
C ILE A 516 18.16 5.69 2.10
N MET A 517 18.00 4.62 2.89
CA MET A 517 18.51 4.56 4.27
C MET A 517 20.03 4.66 4.37
N ASP A 518 20.78 4.11 3.42
CA ASP A 518 22.24 4.24 3.35
C ASP A 518 22.67 5.68 3.03
N ILE A 519 21.86 6.42 2.28
CA ILE A 519 22.12 7.85 2.02
C ILE A 519 21.77 8.68 3.25
N VAL A 520 20.53 8.57 3.74
CA VAL A 520 20.00 9.45 4.79
C VAL A 520 20.48 9.07 6.19
N CYS A 521 20.90 7.82 6.38
CA CYS A 521 21.32 7.29 7.67
C CYS A 521 22.61 6.46 7.55
N ARG A 522 23.60 6.88 6.72
CA ARG A 522 24.86 6.15 6.37
C ARG A 522 25.24 5.02 7.32
N ALA A 523 24.92 3.79 6.92
CA ALA A 523 25.19 2.53 7.64
C ALA A 523 24.84 2.56 9.14
N GLY A 524 23.73 3.21 9.48
CA GLY A 524 23.25 3.37 10.84
C GLY A 524 21.83 2.87 11.05
N SER A 525 21.24 2.13 10.11
CA SER A 525 19.86 1.65 10.22
C SER A 525 19.74 0.15 10.02
N ARG A 526 18.87 -0.50 10.79
CA ARG A 526 18.45 -1.90 10.61
C ARG A 526 16.96 -1.98 10.29
N GLY A 527 16.52 -3.02 9.58
CA GLY A 527 15.09 -3.32 9.46
C GLY A 527 14.47 -3.71 10.81
N LEU A 528 13.16 -3.50 10.97
CA LEU A 528 12.41 -4.03 12.11
C LEU A 528 12.26 -5.55 12.00
N SER A 529 12.45 -6.26 13.11
CA SER A 529 12.23 -7.71 13.24
C SER A 529 10.73 -8.05 13.18
N TYR A 530 10.41 -9.33 13.01
CA TYR A 530 9.00 -9.76 13.02
C TYR A 530 8.33 -9.53 14.39
N GLU A 531 9.07 -9.69 15.49
CA GLU A 531 8.59 -9.36 16.84
C GLU A 531 8.09 -7.91 16.90
N GLU A 532 8.86 -6.96 16.34
CA GLU A 532 8.50 -5.54 16.27
C GLU A 532 7.34 -5.28 15.29
N THR A 533 7.37 -5.81 14.06
CA THR A 533 6.32 -5.53 13.07
C THR A 533 5.00 -6.20 13.39
N SER A 534 5.02 -7.36 14.05
CA SER A 534 3.81 -8.06 14.48
C SER A 534 2.99 -7.29 15.50
N ARG A 535 3.59 -6.30 16.18
CA ARG A 535 2.89 -5.38 17.08
C ARG A 535 1.97 -4.40 16.35
N ALA A 536 1.99 -4.34 15.01
CA ALA A 536 1.05 -3.51 14.25
C ALA A 536 -0.44 -3.82 14.54
N ARG A 537 -0.76 -5.04 14.99
CA ARG A 537 -2.11 -5.45 15.43
C ARG A 537 -2.39 -5.25 16.93
N ALA A 538 -1.43 -4.73 17.70
CA ALA A 538 -1.60 -4.52 19.14
C ALA A 538 -2.76 -3.56 19.41
N GLY A 539 -3.59 -3.89 20.42
CA GLY A 539 -4.76 -3.09 20.78
C GLY A 539 -5.97 -3.23 19.86
N LEU A 540 -5.90 -4.05 18.79
CA LEU A 540 -7.08 -4.37 17.97
C LEU A 540 -7.93 -5.47 18.59
N GLU A 541 -9.23 -5.22 18.67
CA GLU A 541 -10.24 -6.16 19.14
C GLU A 541 -10.79 -7.01 17.97
N GLU A 542 -11.34 -8.18 18.27
CA GLU A 542 -12.00 -9.07 17.30
C GLU A 542 -11.18 -9.36 16.03
N MET A 543 -9.86 -9.52 16.16
CA MET A 543 -8.98 -9.80 15.03
C MET A 543 -9.39 -11.07 14.27
N ARG A 544 -9.52 -10.94 12.94
CA ARG A 544 -9.76 -12.04 11.99
C ARG A 544 -8.68 -11.99 10.90
N PHE A 545 -8.07 -13.12 10.57
CA PHE A 545 -7.01 -13.16 9.57
C PHE A 545 -7.51 -13.73 8.25
N PHE A 546 -7.18 -13.03 7.16
CA PHE A 546 -7.46 -13.46 5.80
C PHE A 546 -6.34 -14.30 5.21
N ALA A 547 -5.10 -13.98 5.61
CA ALA A 547 -3.91 -14.70 5.25
C ALA A 547 -2.95 -14.79 6.44
N VAL A 548 -2.38 -15.96 6.64
CA VAL A 548 -1.37 -16.24 7.67
C VAL A 548 -0.24 -17.02 7.02
N GLY A 549 0.98 -16.55 7.20
CA GLY A 549 2.20 -17.26 6.83
C GLY A 549 2.87 -17.85 8.05
N LEU A 550 3.18 -19.14 7.98
CA LEU A 550 3.88 -19.90 9.00
C LEU A 550 5.25 -20.33 8.45
N GLN A 551 6.32 -19.88 9.10
CA GLN A 551 7.68 -20.32 8.83
C GLN A 551 7.94 -21.63 9.54
N ASN A 552 8.55 -22.60 8.87
CA ASN A 552 8.90 -23.86 9.53
C ASN A 552 10.06 -23.66 10.50
N THR A 553 9.90 -24.12 11.73
CA THR A 553 10.91 -24.10 12.81
C THR A 553 11.40 -25.49 13.19
N THR A 554 10.72 -26.54 12.74
CA THR A 554 11.20 -27.91 12.91
C THR A 554 12.39 -28.16 12.01
N PHE A 555 13.52 -28.43 12.65
CA PHE A 555 14.52 -29.32 12.07
C PHE A 555 13.84 -30.65 11.73
N ASN A 556 13.89 -31.07 10.46
CA ASN A 556 13.40 -32.35 9.90
C ASN A 556 12.03 -32.34 9.19
N SER A 557 11.52 -31.18 8.73
CA SER A 557 10.24 -31.15 7.99
C SER A 557 10.42 -31.34 6.48
N GLN A 558 9.89 -32.45 5.95
CA GLN A 558 9.92 -32.86 4.53
C GLN A 558 8.92 -32.14 3.60
N VAL A 559 8.06 -31.22 4.09
CA VAL A 559 6.86 -30.84 3.30
C VAL A 559 6.78 -29.35 2.99
N GLU A 560 7.10 -28.45 3.93
CA GLU A 560 6.85 -27.01 3.76
C GLU A 560 7.91 -26.16 4.47
N THR A 561 8.76 -25.44 3.74
CA THR A 561 9.61 -24.38 4.34
C THR A 561 8.79 -23.17 4.79
N TYR A 562 7.62 -22.98 4.17
CA TYR A 562 6.69 -21.91 4.46
C TYR A 562 5.28 -22.38 4.10
N ARG A 563 4.34 -22.25 5.03
CA ARG A 563 2.92 -22.54 4.79
C ARG A 563 2.14 -21.23 4.78
N THR A 564 1.41 -20.98 3.70
CA THR A 564 0.47 -19.86 3.63
C THR A 564 -0.95 -20.40 3.71
N LEU A 565 -1.68 -19.96 4.73
CA LEU A 565 -3.09 -20.25 4.93
C LEU A 565 -3.90 -19.03 4.50
N THR A 566 -4.90 -19.23 3.64
CA THR A 566 -5.78 -18.15 3.16
C THR A 566 -7.25 -18.54 3.28
N GLY A 567 -8.09 -17.59 3.68
CA GLY A 567 -9.53 -17.78 3.84
C GLY A 567 -10.11 -16.73 4.79
N PRO A 568 -11.44 -16.62 4.94
CA PRO A 568 -12.07 -15.56 5.74
C PRO A 568 -11.69 -15.59 7.24
N GLN A 569 -11.18 -16.72 7.75
CA GLN A 569 -10.67 -16.94 9.10
C GLN A 569 -9.47 -17.92 9.04
N ALA A 570 -8.44 -17.54 8.29
CA ALA A 570 -7.27 -18.39 8.02
C ALA A 570 -6.56 -18.86 9.30
N GLU A 571 -6.61 -18.07 10.37
CA GLU A 571 -6.02 -18.43 11.66
C GLU A 571 -6.64 -19.68 12.28
N ARG A 572 -7.92 -19.99 12.00
CA ARG A 572 -8.59 -21.17 12.58
C ARG A 572 -8.01 -22.49 12.10
N ALA A 573 -7.33 -22.49 10.95
CA ALA A 573 -6.61 -23.65 10.44
C ALA A 573 -5.28 -23.90 11.19
N VAL A 574 -4.82 -22.95 12.02
CA VAL A 574 -3.67 -23.12 12.89
C VAL A 574 -4.06 -23.95 14.11
N THR A 575 -3.31 -25.03 14.35
CA THR A 575 -3.56 -25.99 15.42
C THR A 575 -2.43 -25.97 16.45
N ALA A 576 -2.69 -26.52 17.64
CA ALA A 576 -1.64 -26.75 18.63
C ALA A 576 -0.53 -27.71 18.13
N GLY A 577 -0.82 -28.55 17.13
CA GLY A 577 0.19 -29.38 16.46
C GLY A 577 1.21 -28.55 15.68
N ASP A 578 0.75 -27.48 15.02
CA ASP A 578 1.60 -26.57 14.24
C ASP A 578 2.60 -25.81 15.12
N SER A 579 2.26 -25.57 16.41
CA SER A 579 3.16 -24.91 17.37
C SER A 579 4.50 -25.62 17.58
N ARG A 580 4.57 -26.91 17.25
CA ARG A 580 5.79 -27.72 17.36
C ARG A 580 6.75 -27.53 16.20
N ALA A 581 6.21 -27.13 15.05
CA ALA A 581 6.86 -27.22 13.75
C ALA A 581 6.96 -25.87 13.03
N TYR A 582 6.21 -24.86 13.47
CA TYR A 582 6.18 -23.57 12.81
C TYR A 582 6.34 -22.41 13.79
N ALA A 583 6.68 -21.25 13.25
CA ALA A 583 6.63 -19.93 13.86
C ALA A 583 5.83 -18.99 12.94
N GLN A 584 5.36 -17.89 13.50
CA GLN A 584 4.66 -16.86 12.74
C GLN A 584 5.63 -16.16 11.77
N GLY A 585 5.23 -15.99 10.50
CA GLY A 585 6.05 -15.37 9.45
C GLY A 585 5.42 -14.13 8.81
N HIS A 586 4.14 -14.17 8.46
CA HIS A 586 3.37 -12.99 8.06
C HIS A 586 1.91 -13.13 8.48
N TYR A 587 1.19 -12.02 8.55
CA TYR A 587 -0.25 -12.05 8.64
C TYR A 587 -0.87 -10.91 7.82
N PHE A 588 -2.12 -11.09 7.44
CA PHE A 588 -2.99 -10.03 6.94
C PHE A 588 -4.42 -10.31 7.41
N GLY A 589 -5.08 -9.32 7.99
CA GLY A 589 -6.39 -9.48 8.61
C GLY A 589 -7.13 -8.16 8.80
N SER A 590 -8.25 -8.24 9.51
CA SER A 590 -9.02 -7.08 9.97
C SER A 590 -9.33 -7.18 11.46
N GLY A 591 -9.32 -6.05 12.16
CA GLY A 591 -9.74 -5.92 13.56
C GLY A 591 -10.53 -4.64 13.80
N MET A 592 -11.09 -4.52 15.00
CA MET A 592 -11.80 -3.34 15.48
C MET A 592 -10.86 -2.48 16.32
N ASN A 593 -10.79 -1.20 15.97
CA ASN A 593 -10.18 -0.15 16.80
C ASN A 593 -11.33 0.71 17.33
N GLY A 594 -11.82 0.39 18.53
CA GLY A 594 -13.09 0.91 19.04
C GLY A 594 -14.27 0.45 18.17
N GLN A 595 -14.95 1.39 17.49
CA GLN A 595 -16.05 1.07 16.57
C GLN A 595 -15.63 1.03 15.08
N VAL A 596 -14.37 1.34 14.78
CA VAL A 596 -13.88 1.41 13.40
C VAL A 596 -13.19 0.10 13.04
N ARG A 597 -13.64 -0.51 11.93
CA ARG A 597 -12.98 -1.68 11.38
C ARG A 597 -11.79 -1.25 10.52
N GLU A 598 -10.63 -1.83 10.79
CA GLU A 598 -9.42 -1.60 10.01
C GLU A 598 -8.81 -2.91 9.50
N THR A 599 -8.08 -2.85 8.40
CA THR A 599 -7.24 -3.96 7.91
C THR A 599 -5.79 -3.71 8.28
N ILE A 600 -5.05 -4.77 8.63
CA ILE A 600 -3.64 -4.66 8.94
C ILE A 600 -2.90 -5.96 8.56
N GLY A 601 -1.71 -5.82 8.00
CA GLY A 601 -0.80 -6.92 7.70
C GLY A 601 0.64 -6.56 8.03
N ALA A 602 1.42 -7.55 8.41
CA ALA A 602 2.84 -7.41 8.74
C ALA A 602 3.63 -8.63 8.29
N SER A 603 4.91 -8.44 7.96
CA SER A 603 5.84 -9.50 7.55
C SER A 603 7.19 -9.43 8.26
N SER A 604 7.95 -10.52 8.17
CA SER A 604 9.34 -10.64 8.66
C SER A 604 10.35 -9.76 7.90
N SER A 605 9.98 -9.22 6.73
CA SER A 605 10.79 -8.29 5.92
C SER A 605 10.62 -6.82 6.30
N SER A 606 10.21 -6.56 7.54
CA SER A 606 9.98 -5.22 8.10
C SER A 606 8.87 -4.41 7.42
N ARG A 607 7.93 -5.07 6.71
CA ARG A 607 6.83 -4.40 6.00
C ARG A 607 5.53 -4.48 6.79
N ILE A 608 4.78 -3.38 6.75
CA ILE A 608 3.46 -3.26 7.37
C ILE A 608 2.53 -2.55 6.39
N TRP A 609 1.31 -3.07 6.22
CA TRP A 609 0.36 -2.53 5.26
C TRP A 609 -1.10 -2.63 5.71
N SER A 610 -1.94 -1.80 5.11
CA SER A 610 -3.40 -1.82 5.22
C SER A 610 -3.99 -1.69 3.81
N ASN A 611 -5.15 -2.29 3.56
CA ASN A 611 -5.78 -2.27 2.25
C ASN A 611 -6.59 -0.98 2.02
N GLN A 612 -5.90 0.15 2.00
CA GLN A 612 -6.47 1.47 1.77
C GLN A 612 -5.47 2.39 1.06
N ARG A 613 -5.99 3.41 0.38
CA ARG A 613 -5.19 4.53 -0.13
C ARG A 613 -5.52 5.76 0.70
N LEU A 614 -4.48 6.48 1.11
CA LEU A 614 -4.57 7.60 2.04
C LEU A 614 -3.92 8.83 1.43
N SER A 615 -4.46 10.00 1.74
CA SER A 615 -3.78 11.28 1.51
C SER A 615 -2.47 11.32 2.30
N VAL A 616 -1.56 12.24 1.99
CA VAL A 616 -0.29 12.35 2.75
C VAL A 616 -0.52 12.61 4.25
N PRO A 617 -1.42 13.53 4.68
CA PRO A 617 -1.78 13.70 6.09
C PRO A 617 -2.32 12.41 6.73
N ASP A 618 -3.29 11.76 6.09
CA ASP A 618 -3.91 10.54 6.63
C ASP A 618 -2.90 9.39 6.71
N PHE A 619 -2.01 9.30 5.73
CA PHE A 619 -0.93 8.32 5.72
C PHE A 619 0.02 8.55 6.90
N PHE A 620 0.39 9.80 7.17
CA PHE A 620 1.22 10.13 8.33
C PHE A 620 0.52 9.78 9.64
N ALA A 621 -0.75 10.15 9.80
CA ALA A 621 -1.56 9.80 10.98
C ALA A 621 -1.69 8.27 11.18
N TRP A 622 -1.85 7.53 10.08
CA TRP A 622 -1.85 6.06 10.11
C TRP A 622 -0.50 5.50 10.60
N VAL A 623 0.63 6.07 10.15
CA VAL A 623 1.97 5.67 10.61
C VAL A 623 2.23 6.08 12.06
N GLN A 624 1.69 7.21 12.54
CA GLN A 624 1.75 7.58 13.97
C GLN A 624 1.00 6.56 14.84
N THR A 625 -0.19 6.14 14.41
CA THR A 625 -0.96 5.08 15.09
C THR A 625 -0.17 3.77 15.11
N LEU A 626 0.43 3.42 13.97
CA LEU A 626 1.28 2.25 13.85
C LEU A 626 2.48 2.30 14.81
N HIS A 627 3.19 3.43 14.83
CA HIS A 627 4.34 3.68 15.70
C HIS A 627 3.97 3.50 17.17
N GLY A 628 2.84 4.08 17.61
CA GLY A 628 2.33 3.92 18.97
C GLY A 628 2.06 2.46 19.35
N ARG A 629 1.55 1.64 18.41
CA ARG A 629 1.34 0.20 18.65
C ARG A 629 2.65 -0.59 18.76
N ILE A 630 3.62 -0.27 17.90
CA ILE A 630 4.94 -0.93 17.89
C ILE A 630 5.70 -0.62 19.18
N VAL A 631 5.73 0.65 19.61
CA VAL A 631 6.47 1.07 20.81
C VAL A 631 5.73 0.76 22.11
N GLY A 632 4.38 0.76 22.08
CA GLY A 632 3.56 0.53 23.27
C GLY A 632 3.65 -0.90 23.83
N ASP A 633 2.88 -1.16 24.88
CA ASP A 633 2.80 -2.44 25.59
C ASP A 633 1.42 -3.11 25.47
N ALA A 634 0.53 -2.55 24.65
CA ALA A 634 -0.81 -3.08 24.42
C ALA A 634 -0.77 -4.57 24.03
N ALA A 635 -1.70 -5.33 24.62
CA ALA A 635 -1.82 -6.76 24.41
C ALA A 635 -2.39 -7.09 23.02
N PHE A 636 -2.13 -8.32 22.56
CA PHE A 636 -2.79 -8.89 21.39
C PHE A 636 -4.15 -9.46 21.77
N SER A 637 -5.16 -9.26 20.91
CA SER A 637 -6.36 -10.09 20.94
C SER A 637 -5.97 -11.54 20.68
N GLN A 638 -6.34 -12.45 21.58
CA GLN A 638 -6.00 -13.87 21.45
C GLN A 638 -6.71 -14.51 20.26
N THR A 639 -5.94 -15.18 19.40
CA THR A 639 -6.42 -15.92 18.24
C THR A 639 -5.70 -17.26 18.11
N HIS A 640 -6.15 -18.12 17.19
CA HIS A 640 -5.48 -19.39 16.92
C HIS A 640 -4.07 -19.21 16.34
N LEU A 641 -3.76 -18.05 15.74
CA LEU A 641 -2.41 -17.70 15.30
C LEU A 641 -1.41 -17.70 16.46
N ASP A 642 -1.87 -17.32 17.66
CA ASP A 642 -1.06 -17.18 18.86
C ASP A 642 -0.75 -18.53 19.54
N LEU A 643 -1.30 -19.64 19.01
CA LEU A 643 -0.89 -20.99 19.38
C LEU A 643 0.53 -21.30 18.89
N VAL A 644 0.95 -20.66 17.79
CA VAL A 644 2.26 -20.80 17.19
C VAL A 644 3.19 -19.72 17.73
N ARG A 645 4.44 -20.08 18.05
CA ARG A 645 5.42 -19.14 18.62
C ARG A 645 5.72 -18.01 17.64
N THR A 646 5.85 -16.80 18.18
CA THR A 646 6.37 -15.66 17.42
C THR A 646 7.89 -15.77 17.32
N THR A 647 8.42 -15.55 16.12
CA THR A 647 9.87 -15.39 15.91
C THR A 647 10.36 -14.19 16.72
N THR A 648 11.39 -14.39 17.52
CA THR A 648 11.93 -13.34 18.42
C THR A 648 13.07 -12.59 17.75
N THR A 649 13.31 -11.34 18.15
CA THR A 649 14.50 -10.60 17.75
C THR A 649 15.77 -11.28 18.29
N LEU A 650 16.74 -11.54 17.41
CA LEU A 650 18.09 -11.98 17.75
C LEU A 650 18.83 -10.83 18.45
N ARG A 651 18.87 -10.88 19.78
CA ARG A 651 19.52 -9.87 20.63
C ARG A 651 20.97 -10.22 20.98
N GLU A 652 21.26 -11.52 21.05
CA GLU A 652 22.58 -12.08 21.35
C GLU A 652 22.86 -13.23 20.38
N LEU A 653 24.10 -13.32 19.88
CA LEU A 653 24.53 -14.43 19.03
C LEU A 653 24.72 -15.72 19.85
N PRO A 654 24.50 -16.91 19.25
CA PRO A 654 24.76 -18.19 19.91
C PRO A 654 26.26 -18.41 20.14
N GLU A 655 26.65 -19.30 21.05
CA GLU A 655 28.08 -19.58 21.32
C GLU A 655 28.84 -20.10 20.09
N ALA A 656 28.19 -20.92 19.26
CA ALA A 656 28.80 -21.48 18.05
C ALA A 656 27.74 -21.78 16.99
N VAL A 657 28.13 -21.55 15.73
CA VAL A 657 27.37 -21.88 14.52
C VAL A 657 27.97 -23.12 13.86
N MET A 658 27.13 -24.09 13.53
CA MET A 658 27.53 -25.37 12.93
C MET A 658 27.52 -25.32 11.41
N ALA A 659 26.50 -24.69 10.84
CA ALA A 659 26.26 -24.66 9.42
C ALA A 659 25.47 -23.41 9.03
N ALA A 660 25.54 -23.07 7.75
CA ALA A 660 24.67 -22.08 7.16
C ALA A 660 24.16 -22.58 5.80
N ASN A 661 23.00 -22.08 5.41
CA ASN A 661 22.44 -22.32 4.09
C ASN A 661 22.01 -21.01 3.45
N TRP A 662 22.03 -20.97 2.12
CA TRP A 662 21.53 -19.82 1.36
C TRP A 662 20.04 -19.61 1.62
N SER A 663 19.61 -18.35 1.55
CA SER A 663 18.20 -18.01 1.61
C SER A 663 17.39 -18.74 0.54
N ARG A 664 16.09 -18.95 0.78
CA ARG A 664 15.19 -19.58 -0.19
C ARG A 664 15.25 -18.87 -1.55
N GLN A 665 15.34 -17.55 -1.54
CA GLN A 665 15.43 -16.74 -2.75
C GLN A 665 16.72 -17.02 -3.53
N GLY A 666 17.85 -17.15 -2.82
CA GLY A 666 19.13 -17.56 -3.40
C GLY A 666 19.07 -18.92 -4.07
N LEU A 667 18.59 -19.92 -3.34
CA LEU A 667 18.49 -21.30 -3.84
C LEU A 667 17.54 -21.42 -5.04
N THR A 668 16.37 -20.76 -4.96
CA THR A 668 15.35 -20.88 -6.02
C THR A 668 15.75 -20.16 -7.31
N ARG A 669 16.42 -19.01 -7.21
CA ARG A 669 16.79 -18.20 -8.38
C ARG A 669 18.16 -18.54 -8.96
N ASN A 670 19.07 -19.06 -8.13
CA ASN A 670 20.46 -19.33 -8.46
C ASN A 670 21.12 -18.24 -9.35
N PRO A 671 21.19 -16.99 -8.85
CA PRO A 671 21.68 -15.85 -9.62
C PRO A 671 23.16 -15.99 -9.98
N ARG A 672 23.59 -15.30 -11.06
CA ARG A 672 25.00 -15.20 -11.44
C ARG A 672 25.76 -14.32 -10.44
N ILE A 673 27.04 -14.64 -10.23
CA ILE A 673 27.98 -13.88 -9.40
C ILE A 673 29.16 -13.45 -10.26
N HIS A 674 29.57 -12.20 -10.14
CA HIS A 674 30.87 -11.74 -10.60
C HIS A 674 31.78 -11.50 -9.40
N PHE A 675 32.99 -12.04 -9.45
CA PHE A 675 33.92 -11.93 -8.33
C PHE A 675 35.38 -11.75 -8.76
N ARG A 676 36.17 -11.17 -7.86
CA ARG A 676 37.64 -11.19 -7.85
C ARG A 676 38.10 -11.09 -6.40
N THR A 677 39.15 -11.83 -6.03
CA THR A 677 39.67 -11.78 -4.64
C THR A 677 40.75 -10.72 -4.46
N THR A 678 41.41 -10.32 -5.54
CA THR A 678 42.43 -9.25 -5.54
C THR A 678 42.22 -8.32 -6.73
N GLN A 679 42.75 -7.09 -6.66
CA GLN A 679 42.61 -6.11 -7.75
C GLN A 679 43.32 -6.53 -9.05
N GLU A 680 44.32 -7.40 -8.96
CA GLU A 680 45.13 -7.89 -10.09
C GLU A 680 44.49 -9.07 -10.84
N GLN A 681 43.48 -9.72 -10.25
CA GLN A 681 42.75 -10.81 -10.90
C GLN A 681 41.69 -10.29 -11.88
N GLU A 682 41.52 -11.00 -12.99
CA GLU A 682 40.38 -10.77 -13.89
C GLU A 682 39.06 -11.11 -13.19
N LEU A 683 38.00 -10.39 -13.58
CA LEU A 683 36.66 -10.59 -13.04
C LEU A 683 36.09 -11.93 -13.55
N GLN A 684 35.91 -12.87 -12.63
CA GLN A 684 35.38 -14.21 -12.92
C GLN A 684 33.86 -14.25 -12.75
N THR A 685 33.20 -15.20 -13.42
CA THR A 685 31.74 -15.40 -13.34
C THR A 685 31.42 -16.80 -12.84
N SER A 686 30.58 -16.87 -11.82
CA SER A 686 30.10 -18.10 -11.18
C SER A 686 28.60 -18.04 -10.91
N ARG A 687 28.04 -19.06 -10.27
CA ARG A 687 26.65 -19.10 -9.77
C ARG A 687 26.63 -19.10 -8.26
N LEU A 688 25.59 -18.55 -7.62
CA LEU A 688 25.47 -18.51 -6.16
C LEU A 688 25.64 -19.89 -5.49
N VAL A 689 25.07 -20.94 -6.08
CA VAL A 689 25.15 -22.30 -5.53
C VAL A 689 26.53 -22.96 -5.66
N GLU A 690 27.44 -22.37 -6.46
CA GLU A 690 28.85 -22.83 -6.54
C GLU A 690 29.67 -22.34 -5.33
N TRP A 691 29.11 -21.45 -4.52
CA TRP A 691 29.74 -20.93 -3.31
C TRP A 691 29.18 -21.59 -2.06
N ASP A 692 30.07 -21.82 -1.11
CA ASP A 692 29.75 -22.32 0.21
C ASP A 692 29.92 -21.25 1.29
N ILE A 693 29.10 -21.34 2.33
CA ILE A 693 29.29 -20.56 3.56
C ILE A 693 29.94 -21.45 4.60
N GLN A 694 31.14 -21.09 5.05
CA GLN A 694 31.97 -21.89 5.97
C GLN A 694 32.75 -21.00 6.96
N ASP A 695 33.64 -21.60 7.76
CA ASP A 695 34.57 -20.93 8.68
C ASP A 695 33.92 -19.96 9.69
N PHE A 696 32.91 -20.44 10.40
CA PHE A 696 32.15 -19.64 11.36
C PHE A 696 32.96 -19.31 12.63
N GLU A 697 33.17 -18.03 12.90
CA GLU A 697 33.76 -17.51 14.14
C GLU A 697 32.74 -16.60 14.83
N CYS A 698 32.20 -17.06 15.95
CA CYS A 698 31.19 -16.32 16.69
C CYS A 698 31.80 -15.58 17.87
N ASP A 699 31.51 -14.28 17.99
CA ASP A 699 31.80 -13.45 19.16
C ASP A 699 30.48 -12.91 19.72
N PRO A 700 29.87 -13.61 20.70
CA PRO A 700 28.63 -13.18 21.33
C PRO A 700 28.75 -11.85 22.08
N GLN A 701 29.94 -11.51 22.62
CA GLN A 701 30.14 -10.28 23.38
C GLN A 701 30.20 -9.06 22.48
N ALA A 702 30.85 -9.18 21.32
CA ALA A 702 30.89 -8.12 20.31
C ALA A 702 29.65 -8.11 19.40
N GLY A 703 28.80 -9.14 19.45
CA GLY A 703 27.65 -9.29 18.56
C GLY A 703 28.06 -9.47 17.10
N HIS A 704 29.16 -10.19 16.86
CA HIS A 704 29.73 -10.44 15.53
C HIS A 704 29.80 -11.93 15.19
N LEU A 705 29.47 -12.27 13.95
CA LEU A 705 29.71 -13.58 13.37
C LEU A 705 30.52 -13.39 12.09
N ASP A 706 31.77 -13.82 12.10
CA ASP A 706 32.62 -13.86 10.92
C ASP A 706 32.44 -15.21 10.22
N PHE A 707 32.35 -15.17 8.89
CA PHE A 707 32.21 -16.37 8.06
C PHE A 707 32.86 -16.15 6.70
N SER A 708 33.29 -17.22 6.05
CA SER A 708 33.86 -17.19 4.70
C SER A 708 32.81 -17.60 3.67
N ILE A 709 32.78 -16.87 2.55
CA ILE A 709 32.12 -17.33 1.33
C ILE A 709 33.20 -17.93 0.43
N VAL A 710 33.16 -19.25 0.25
CA VAL A 710 34.25 -20.06 -0.31
C VAL A 710 33.85 -20.62 -1.67
N HIS A 711 34.75 -20.50 -2.65
CA HIS A 711 34.67 -21.08 -3.99
C HIS A 711 36.03 -21.69 -4.36
N ALA A 712 36.05 -22.57 -5.37
CA ALA A 712 37.27 -23.23 -5.82
C ALA A 712 38.39 -22.26 -6.25
N GLU A 713 38.02 -21.04 -6.67
CA GLU A 713 38.96 -20.01 -7.16
C GLU A 713 39.27 -18.93 -6.11
N GLY A 714 38.70 -19.01 -4.92
CA GLY A 714 38.98 -18.06 -3.85
C GLY A 714 37.94 -18.05 -2.71
N GLN A 715 38.28 -17.36 -1.63
CA GLN A 715 37.39 -17.13 -0.50
C GLN A 715 37.29 -15.64 -0.20
N ILE A 716 36.15 -15.19 0.33
CA ILE A 716 35.95 -13.81 0.77
C ILE A 716 35.36 -13.84 2.18
N ARG A 717 36.06 -13.19 3.12
CA ARG A 717 35.62 -13.07 4.52
C ARG A 717 34.51 -12.02 4.66
N MET A 718 33.43 -12.40 5.34
CA MET A 718 32.26 -11.58 5.62
C MET A 718 32.01 -11.51 7.13
N ARG A 719 31.31 -10.47 7.57
CA ARG A 719 30.84 -10.32 8.96
C ARG A 719 29.35 -10.04 8.99
N LEU A 720 28.62 -10.83 9.77
CA LEU A 720 27.30 -10.47 10.28
C LEU A 720 27.47 -9.69 11.59
N SER A 721 26.79 -8.56 11.73
CA SER A 721 26.85 -7.72 12.93
C SER A 721 25.46 -7.39 13.45
N LEU A 722 25.23 -7.61 14.74
CA LEU A 722 24.01 -7.15 15.42
C LEU A 722 24.02 -5.63 15.67
N GLU A 723 25.21 -5.03 15.67
CA GLU A 723 25.44 -3.59 15.88
C GLU A 723 25.99 -2.91 14.61
N GLY A 724 25.67 -1.63 14.36
CA GLY A 724 26.34 -0.86 13.29
C GLY A 724 25.70 -0.86 11.89
N GLY A 725 24.37 -0.90 11.81
CA GLY A 725 23.60 -0.58 10.59
C GLY A 725 23.56 -1.67 9.53
N GLN A 726 24.65 -1.88 8.77
CA GLN A 726 24.67 -2.92 7.73
C GLN A 726 24.81 -4.31 8.36
N LEU A 727 23.81 -5.17 8.12
CA LEU A 727 23.72 -6.49 8.75
C LEU A 727 24.87 -7.41 8.33
N ILE A 728 25.22 -7.45 7.05
CA ILE A 728 26.34 -8.24 6.52
C ILE A 728 27.28 -7.32 5.73
N ARG A 729 28.58 -7.37 6.03
CA ARG A 729 29.62 -6.60 5.33
C ARG A 729 30.79 -7.46 4.88
N CYS A 730 31.45 -7.06 3.80
CA CYS A 730 32.72 -7.64 3.36
C CYS A 730 33.86 -7.12 4.24
N LEU A 731 34.73 -8.01 4.71
CA LEU A 731 35.91 -7.66 5.50
C LEU A 731 37.16 -7.43 4.63
N GLU A 732 37.11 -7.83 3.37
CA GLU A 732 38.21 -7.70 2.42
C GLU A 732 37.97 -6.50 1.48
N PRO A 733 38.75 -5.40 1.61
CA PRO A 733 38.54 -4.20 0.81
C PRO A 733 38.95 -4.35 -0.66
N ASP A 734 39.87 -5.27 -0.97
CA ASP A 734 40.36 -5.51 -2.33
C ASP A 734 39.56 -6.57 -3.09
N ALA A 735 38.74 -7.35 -2.38
CA ALA A 735 37.83 -8.30 -2.98
C ALA A 735 36.59 -7.56 -3.51
N THR A 736 36.11 -7.97 -4.69
CA THR A 736 34.85 -7.46 -5.23
C THR A 736 33.98 -8.65 -5.55
N MET A 737 32.77 -8.71 -4.98
CA MET A 737 31.80 -9.75 -5.30
C MET A 737 30.41 -9.12 -5.48
N THR A 738 29.83 -9.32 -6.65
CA THR A 738 28.51 -8.79 -7.03
C THR A 738 27.62 -9.90 -7.54
N ILE A 739 26.32 -9.76 -7.35
CA ILE A 739 25.31 -10.77 -7.69
C ILE A 739 24.25 -10.17 -8.61
N GLU A 740 23.77 -11.00 -9.52
CA GLU A 740 22.70 -10.67 -10.45
C GLU A 740 21.37 -10.50 -9.70
N SER A 741 20.78 -9.31 -9.81
CA SER A 741 19.48 -9.00 -9.23
C SER A 741 18.46 -8.74 -10.32
N SER A 742 17.22 -9.23 -10.11
CA SER A 742 16.12 -9.10 -11.08
C SER A 742 15.71 -7.65 -11.39
N GLN A 743 16.15 -6.68 -10.59
CA GLN A 743 15.75 -5.27 -10.72
C GLN A 743 16.89 -4.32 -11.11
N ASP A 744 18.16 -4.71 -10.91
CA ASP A 744 19.29 -3.77 -10.93
C ASP A 744 20.51 -4.21 -11.75
N GLY A 745 20.39 -5.32 -12.47
CA GLY A 745 21.49 -5.94 -13.19
C GLY A 745 22.49 -6.60 -12.23
N TRP A 746 23.24 -5.81 -11.46
CA TRP A 746 24.28 -6.27 -10.52
C TRP A 746 24.35 -5.39 -9.26
N MET A 747 24.51 -6.02 -8.10
CA MET A 747 24.70 -5.37 -6.79
C MET A 747 25.75 -6.09 -5.94
N PRO A 748 26.39 -5.43 -4.95
CA PRO A 748 27.32 -6.10 -4.02
C PRO A 748 26.66 -7.29 -3.31
N LEU A 749 27.39 -8.41 -3.16
CA LEU A 749 26.82 -9.60 -2.50
C LEU A 749 26.48 -9.33 -1.04
N ALA A 750 27.27 -8.53 -0.31
CA ALA A 750 27.00 -8.18 1.08
C ALA A 750 25.64 -7.48 1.26
N ASP A 751 25.28 -6.59 0.32
CA ASP A 751 23.97 -5.91 0.30
C ASP A 751 22.86 -6.92 0.02
N TRP A 752 23.08 -7.83 -0.94
CA TRP A 752 22.12 -8.87 -1.28
C TRP A 752 21.91 -9.88 -0.16
N LEU A 753 22.96 -10.22 0.60
CA LEU A 753 22.86 -11.06 1.79
C LEU A 753 22.22 -10.30 2.96
N SER A 754 22.35 -8.98 3.04
CA SER A 754 21.58 -8.20 4.00
C SER A 754 20.08 -8.20 3.65
N GLU A 755 19.74 -8.31 2.37
CA GLU A 755 18.37 -8.43 1.85
C GLU A 755 17.79 -9.85 2.03
N TYR A 756 18.57 -10.86 1.66
CA TYR A 756 18.22 -12.27 1.71
C TYR A 756 19.22 -13.04 2.58
N PRO A 757 19.19 -12.83 3.91
CA PRO A 757 20.18 -13.38 4.82
C PRO A 757 20.25 -14.91 4.74
N PRO A 758 21.46 -15.48 4.85
CA PRO A 758 21.62 -16.91 5.07
C PRO A 758 20.88 -17.34 6.34
N ILE A 759 20.48 -18.60 6.36
CA ILE A 759 19.98 -19.25 7.56
C ILE A 759 21.17 -19.87 8.27
N PHE A 760 21.47 -19.40 9.47
CA PHE A 760 22.53 -19.94 10.31
C PHE A 760 21.95 -20.90 11.33
N TYR A 761 22.62 -22.04 11.52
CA TYR A 761 22.22 -23.12 12.41
C TYR A 761 23.20 -23.22 13.57
N ALA A 762 22.70 -23.03 14.79
CA ALA A 762 23.51 -22.97 16.00
C ALA A 762 23.67 -24.34 16.67
N THR A 763 24.71 -24.46 17.49
CA THR A 763 25.00 -25.67 18.30
C THR A 763 23.93 -25.97 19.36
N ASP A 764 23.16 -24.97 19.80
CA ASP A 764 22.01 -25.13 20.68
C ASP A 764 20.73 -25.58 19.94
N LYS A 765 20.85 -25.93 18.64
CA LYS A 765 19.77 -26.31 17.72
C LYS A 765 18.77 -25.19 17.40
N SER A 766 19.05 -23.96 17.82
CA SER A 766 18.33 -22.79 17.32
C SER A 766 18.81 -22.43 15.92
N SER A 767 18.05 -21.62 15.21
CA SER A 767 18.45 -21.06 13.93
C SER A 767 18.10 -19.59 13.86
N PHE A 768 18.75 -18.85 12.97
CA PHE A 768 18.42 -17.45 12.74
C PHE A 768 18.62 -17.05 11.28
N GLU A 769 17.74 -16.18 10.82
CA GLU A 769 17.76 -15.58 9.48
C GLU A 769 17.73 -14.05 9.68
N GLY A 770 18.89 -13.42 9.46
CA GLY A 770 19.11 -12.03 9.85
C GLY A 770 18.87 -11.79 11.35
N LEU A 771 17.92 -10.92 11.70
CA LEU A 771 17.57 -10.63 13.10
C LEU A 771 16.43 -11.50 13.64
N ASN A 772 15.92 -12.45 12.85
CA ASN A 772 14.81 -13.29 13.22
C ASN A 772 15.37 -14.59 13.83
N LYS A 773 15.33 -14.72 15.16
CA LYS A 773 15.75 -15.93 15.89
C LYS A 773 14.59 -16.91 16.01
N ILE A 774 14.80 -18.10 15.50
CA ILE A 774 13.93 -19.26 15.65
C ILE A 774 14.47 -20.09 16.83
N ALA A 775 13.68 -20.22 17.88
CA ALA A 775 14.05 -21.01 19.05
C ALA A 775 14.22 -22.50 18.70
N ALA A 776 15.10 -23.19 19.46
CA ALA A 776 15.32 -24.62 19.29
C ALA A 776 13.99 -25.42 19.36
N PRO A 777 13.80 -26.44 18.51
CA PRO A 777 12.63 -27.30 18.55
C PRO A 777 12.50 -27.98 19.92
N LEU A 778 11.27 -28.13 20.42
CA LEU A 778 10.95 -28.83 21.69
C LEU A 778 11.14 -30.37 21.62
N LEU A 779 11.93 -30.89 20.68
CA LEU A 779 12.09 -32.33 20.47
C LEU A 779 12.91 -32.98 21.61
N ARG A 780 12.46 -34.16 22.06
CA ARG A 780 13.25 -35.08 22.89
C ARG A 780 14.56 -35.43 22.16
N SER A 781 15.64 -35.67 22.91
CA SER A 781 16.91 -36.23 22.44
C SER A 781 16.65 -37.23 21.31
N LEU A 782 17.19 -36.95 20.12
CA LEU A 782 17.13 -37.89 19.01
C LEU A 782 18.21 -38.95 19.29
N ALA A 783 17.85 -40.22 19.22
CA ALA A 783 18.81 -41.31 19.29
C ALA A 783 18.88 -41.96 17.91
N LEU A 784 20.06 -42.44 17.51
CA LEU A 784 20.22 -43.20 16.28
C LEU A 784 19.31 -44.44 16.29
N ALA A 785 18.41 -44.51 15.32
CA ALA A 785 17.56 -45.68 15.11
C ALA A 785 18.34 -46.80 14.40
N PRO A 786 17.87 -48.07 14.47
CA PRO A 786 18.42 -49.14 13.65
C PRO A 786 18.38 -48.77 12.16
N GLY A 787 19.54 -48.72 11.50
CA GLY A 787 19.68 -48.30 10.10
C GLY A 787 20.12 -46.85 9.89
N ASP A 788 20.23 -46.04 10.96
CA ASP A 788 20.79 -44.69 10.88
C ASP A 788 22.33 -44.67 10.81
N ALA A 789 22.97 -45.79 11.17
CA ALA A 789 24.40 -46.02 10.98
C ALA A 789 24.64 -47.43 10.45
N GLU A 790 25.40 -47.52 9.37
CA GLU A 790 25.89 -48.75 8.73
C GLU A 790 27.41 -48.78 8.82
N SER A 791 27.98 -49.98 8.75
CA SER A 791 29.42 -50.18 8.90
C SER A 791 30.06 -50.64 7.60
N ILE A 792 31.25 -50.11 7.34
CA ILE A 792 32.10 -50.50 6.21
C ILE A 792 33.48 -50.89 6.77
N ASP A 793 34.06 -51.95 6.21
CA ASP A 793 35.43 -52.37 6.57
C ASP A 793 36.44 -51.43 5.92
N TRP A 794 37.19 -50.71 6.76
CA TRP A 794 38.26 -49.79 6.35
C TRP A 794 39.65 -50.44 6.34
N THR A 795 39.74 -51.77 6.42
CA THR A 795 41.01 -52.49 6.35
C THR A 795 41.73 -52.19 5.03
N GLY A 796 42.98 -51.76 5.12
CA GLY A 796 43.77 -51.34 3.95
C GLY A 796 43.59 -49.87 3.54
N CYS A 797 42.80 -49.09 4.29
CA CYS A 797 42.63 -47.65 4.09
C CYS A 797 43.42 -46.84 5.13
N ALA A 798 44.08 -45.77 4.69
CA ALA A 798 44.65 -44.76 5.57
C ALA A 798 43.56 -43.75 5.95
N ILE A 799 42.80 -44.04 7.00
CA ILE A 799 41.60 -43.28 7.38
C ILE A 799 41.82 -41.78 7.65
N GLU A 800 43.05 -41.37 7.96
CA GLU A 800 43.42 -39.96 8.19
C GLU A 800 43.71 -39.19 6.89
N VAL A 801 43.76 -39.88 5.74
CA VAL A 801 44.05 -39.29 4.43
C VAL A 801 42.80 -39.38 3.57
N GLU A 802 42.05 -38.27 3.51
CA GLU A 802 40.81 -38.12 2.74
C GLU A 802 41.01 -38.39 1.25
N PHE A 803 41.94 -37.67 0.63
CA PHE A 803 42.19 -37.66 -0.81
C PHE A 803 43.67 -37.40 -1.12
N LEU A 804 44.14 -37.89 -2.27
CA LEU A 804 45.42 -37.52 -2.87
C LEU A 804 45.22 -37.16 -4.34
N PRO A 805 45.71 -36.00 -4.81
CA PRO A 805 45.63 -35.61 -6.22
C PRO A 805 46.27 -36.66 -7.13
N ASN A 806 45.66 -36.97 -8.27
CA ASN A 806 46.29 -37.82 -9.28
C ASN A 806 47.22 -37.01 -10.19
N ASN A 807 48.23 -36.36 -9.61
CA ASN A 807 49.22 -35.55 -10.32
C ASN A 807 50.63 -36.09 -10.08
N GLN A 808 51.57 -35.76 -10.97
CA GLN A 808 52.98 -36.16 -10.83
C GLN A 808 53.78 -35.21 -9.94
N GLU A 809 53.13 -34.46 -9.05
CA GLU A 809 53.83 -33.53 -8.18
C GLU A 809 54.70 -34.29 -7.17
N PRO A 810 55.93 -33.81 -6.88
CA PRO A 810 56.84 -34.48 -5.95
C PRO A 810 56.23 -34.73 -4.56
N ARG A 811 55.39 -33.81 -4.08
CA ARG A 811 54.71 -33.94 -2.77
C ARG A 811 53.68 -35.07 -2.77
N THR A 812 52.88 -35.18 -3.83
CA THR A 812 51.90 -36.25 -4.02
C THR A 812 52.57 -37.61 -4.13
N LEU A 813 53.66 -37.72 -4.90
CA LEU A 813 54.42 -38.97 -5.05
C LEU A 813 55.07 -39.42 -3.73
N ALA A 814 55.61 -38.47 -2.95
CA ALA A 814 56.14 -38.75 -1.61
C ALA A 814 55.03 -39.24 -0.67
N ARG A 815 53.89 -38.53 -0.62
CA ARG A 815 52.76 -38.90 0.24
C ARG A 815 52.14 -40.24 -0.17
N ARG A 816 52.07 -40.54 -1.47
CA ARG A 816 51.65 -41.84 -2.00
C ARG A 816 52.59 -42.97 -1.59
N ALA A 817 53.91 -42.74 -1.57
CA ALA A 817 54.88 -43.71 -1.07
C ALA A 817 54.73 -43.97 0.43
N GLU A 818 54.42 -42.94 1.23
CA GLU A 818 54.16 -43.05 2.69
C GLU A 818 52.94 -43.94 3.01
N LEU A 819 51.94 -43.99 2.13
CA LEU A 819 50.77 -44.85 2.30
C LEU A 819 51.07 -46.35 2.21
N ASN A 820 52.26 -46.76 1.73
CA ASN A 820 52.67 -48.17 1.65
C ASN A 820 51.63 -49.12 1.03
N GLY A 821 50.92 -48.65 0.01
CA GLY A 821 49.88 -49.43 -0.69
C GLY A 821 48.49 -49.37 -0.06
N GLN A 822 48.28 -48.58 1.00
CA GLN A 822 46.94 -48.27 1.52
C GLN A 822 46.22 -47.27 0.62
N ALA A 823 44.90 -47.43 0.49
CA ALA A 823 44.02 -46.49 -0.21
C ALA A 823 43.72 -45.25 0.64
N THR A 824 43.43 -44.11 0.01
CA THR A 824 42.80 -42.98 0.71
C THR A 824 41.33 -43.30 1.05
N VAL A 825 40.69 -42.48 1.87
CA VAL A 825 39.27 -42.69 2.23
C VAL A 825 38.37 -42.65 1.00
N GLN A 826 38.57 -41.69 0.09
CA GLN A 826 37.80 -41.61 -1.15
C GLN A 826 38.09 -42.77 -2.11
N GLU A 827 39.34 -43.20 -2.27
CA GLU A 827 39.69 -44.34 -3.12
C GLU A 827 39.07 -45.64 -2.60
N HIS A 828 39.07 -45.82 -1.29
CA HIS A 828 38.45 -46.98 -0.64
C HIS A 828 36.92 -46.95 -0.80
N LEU A 829 36.30 -45.78 -0.65
CA LEU A 829 34.87 -45.58 -0.89
C LEU A 829 34.52 -45.85 -2.35
N GLU A 830 35.30 -45.34 -3.32
CA GLU A 830 35.08 -45.60 -4.75
C GLU A 830 35.09 -47.10 -5.07
N GLN A 831 36.09 -47.82 -4.55
CA GLN A 831 36.20 -49.27 -4.70
C GLN A 831 34.97 -49.99 -4.12
N TYR A 832 34.51 -49.58 -2.94
CA TYR A 832 33.28 -50.10 -2.35
C TYR A 832 32.05 -49.82 -3.23
N LEU A 833 31.88 -48.58 -3.71
CA LEU A 833 30.74 -48.18 -4.54
C LEU A 833 30.69 -48.92 -5.88
N LEU A 834 31.85 -49.21 -6.48
CA LEU A 834 31.96 -50.01 -7.71
C LEU A 834 31.53 -51.47 -7.51
N THR A 835 31.50 -51.97 -6.28
CA THR A 835 31.02 -53.34 -5.97
C THR A 835 29.52 -53.40 -5.71
N LEU A 836 28.81 -52.27 -5.67
CA LEU A 836 27.38 -52.24 -5.41
C LEU A 836 26.61 -53.00 -6.51
N PRO A 837 25.70 -53.91 -6.13
CA PRO A 837 24.82 -54.53 -7.11
C PRO A 837 23.97 -53.44 -7.78
N ASP A 838 23.64 -53.66 -9.05
CA ASP A 838 22.72 -52.79 -9.81
C ASP A 838 23.22 -51.36 -10.08
N LEU A 839 24.52 -51.08 -9.91
CA LEU A 839 25.16 -49.81 -10.29
C LEU A 839 24.99 -49.52 -11.79
N ARG A 840 24.47 -48.34 -12.12
CA ARG A 840 24.36 -47.82 -13.49
C ARG A 840 25.26 -46.62 -13.75
N CYS A 841 25.47 -45.79 -12.74
CA CYS A 841 26.33 -44.62 -12.85
C CYS A 841 27.04 -44.37 -11.52
N LEU A 842 28.34 -44.09 -11.59
CA LEU A 842 29.13 -43.52 -10.50
C LEU A 842 29.80 -42.26 -11.02
N TYR A 843 29.41 -41.12 -10.45
CA TYR A 843 29.91 -39.80 -10.81
C TYR A 843 30.71 -39.23 -9.64
N TYR A 844 31.91 -38.75 -9.93
CA TYR A 844 32.83 -38.18 -8.96
C TYR A 844 32.83 -36.66 -9.05
N ASP A 845 32.56 -36.01 -7.92
CA ASP A 845 32.45 -34.55 -7.78
C ASP A 845 33.11 -34.06 -6.49
N HIS A 846 34.44 -34.11 -6.43
CA HIS A 846 35.21 -33.64 -5.27
C HIS A 846 35.85 -32.27 -5.54
N ARG A 847 35.13 -31.19 -5.20
CA ARG A 847 35.62 -29.79 -5.17
C ARG A 847 34.57 -28.90 -4.49
N SER A 848 34.98 -27.74 -3.98
CA SER A 848 34.07 -26.76 -3.32
C SER A 848 32.74 -26.57 -4.07
N GLY A 849 31.63 -26.47 -3.32
CA GLY A 849 30.28 -26.42 -3.86
C GLY A 849 29.83 -27.71 -4.57
N GLU A 850 30.33 -28.88 -4.16
CA GLU A 850 29.87 -30.18 -4.65
C GLU A 850 28.45 -30.53 -4.19
N ALA A 851 27.77 -31.36 -4.98
CA ALA A 851 26.52 -31.96 -4.55
C ALA A 851 26.76 -33.12 -3.56
N ALA A 852 27.82 -33.88 -3.81
CA ALA A 852 28.40 -34.94 -2.98
C ALA A 852 29.72 -35.39 -3.60
N ASP A 853 30.68 -35.90 -2.81
CA ASP A 853 31.94 -36.45 -3.32
C ASP A 853 31.70 -37.53 -4.39
N TYR A 854 30.73 -38.42 -4.13
CA TYR A 854 30.26 -39.41 -5.09
C TYR A 854 28.74 -39.41 -5.23
N ILE A 855 28.26 -39.37 -6.47
CA ILE A 855 26.85 -39.53 -6.85
C ILE A 855 26.70 -40.90 -7.51
N CYS A 856 25.93 -41.77 -6.88
CA CYS A 856 25.73 -43.15 -7.32
C CYS A 856 24.27 -43.37 -7.76
N VAL A 857 24.06 -43.92 -8.96
CA VAL A 857 22.72 -44.27 -9.46
C VAL A 857 22.63 -45.78 -9.60
N THR A 858 21.72 -46.39 -8.84
CA THR A 858 21.44 -47.83 -8.86
C THR A 858 20.02 -48.08 -9.35
N VAL A 859 19.81 -49.18 -10.11
CA VAL A 859 18.48 -49.54 -10.63
C VAL A 859 18.15 -50.98 -10.27
N ASN A 860 17.24 -51.16 -9.32
CA ASN A 860 16.91 -52.49 -8.82
C ASN A 860 16.14 -53.34 -9.85
N ALA A 861 15.91 -54.61 -9.52
CA ALA A 861 15.18 -55.55 -10.38
C ALA A 861 13.71 -55.14 -10.68
N ALA A 862 13.11 -54.24 -9.89
CA ALA A 862 11.77 -53.69 -10.12
C ALA A 862 11.78 -52.41 -10.97
N HIS A 863 12.93 -52.04 -11.55
CA HIS A 863 13.16 -50.80 -12.29
C HIS A 863 12.98 -49.52 -11.46
N GLU A 864 13.10 -49.61 -10.13
CA GLU A 864 13.17 -48.43 -9.27
C GLU A 864 14.59 -47.88 -9.26
N VAL A 865 14.71 -46.57 -9.42
CA VAL A 865 15.98 -45.85 -9.47
C VAL A 865 16.25 -45.21 -8.12
N ASN A 866 17.45 -45.44 -7.58
CA ASN A 866 17.92 -44.77 -6.38
C ASN A 866 19.18 -43.97 -6.69
N VAL A 867 19.14 -42.67 -6.37
CA VAL A 867 20.27 -41.73 -6.50
C VAL A 867 20.84 -41.47 -5.11
N THR A 868 22.07 -41.92 -4.88
CA THR A 868 22.74 -41.82 -3.58
C THR A 868 23.85 -40.77 -3.60
N LEU A 869 23.80 -39.83 -2.66
CA LEU A 869 24.76 -38.75 -2.46
C LEU A 869 25.69 -39.10 -1.28
N TYR A 870 26.96 -39.40 -1.54
CA TYR A 870 27.96 -39.77 -0.52
C TYR A 870 28.89 -38.59 -0.20
N HIS A 871 28.92 -38.18 1.06
CA HIS A 871 29.84 -37.16 1.59
C HIS A 871 30.87 -37.81 2.49
N CYS A 872 32.14 -37.61 2.23
CA CYS A 872 33.22 -38.40 2.80
C CYS A 872 34.36 -37.54 3.29
N LYS A 873 34.73 -37.71 4.56
CA LYS A 873 35.83 -36.97 5.18
C LYS A 873 36.85 -37.90 5.82
N GLY A 874 38.12 -37.51 5.77
CA GLY A 874 39.17 -38.16 6.56
C GLY A 874 38.93 -38.02 8.06
N ALA A 875 39.46 -38.96 8.84
CA ALA A 875 39.44 -38.89 10.29
C ALA A 875 40.52 -37.92 10.81
N GLY A 876 40.21 -37.08 11.80
CA GLY A 876 41.18 -36.17 12.43
C GLY A 876 42.24 -36.86 13.32
N GLY A 877 42.35 -38.19 13.26
CA GLY A 877 43.23 -39.03 14.06
C GLY A 877 42.73 -40.49 14.12
N PRO A 878 43.31 -41.36 14.97
CA PRO A 878 42.91 -42.77 15.06
C PRO A 878 41.44 -42.91 15.49
N ALA A 879 40.77 -43.98 15.02
CA ALA A 879 39.33 -44.19 15.25
C ALA A 879 38.99 -44.25 16.76
N ASN A 880 38.26 -43.24 17.26
CA ASN A 880 37.76 -43.16 18.63
C ASN A 880 36.42 -42.38 18.69
N GLY A 881 35.58 -42.66 19.70
CA GLY A 881 34.16 -42.27 19.73
C GLY A 881 33.82 -40.82 20.09
N GLY A 882 34.79 -39.90 20.19
CA GLY A 882 34.57 -38.61 20.88
C GLY A 882 34.85 -37.33 20.09
N ARG A 883 35.26 -37.40 18.81
CA ARG A 883 35.62 -36.20 18.03
C ARG A 883 34.40 -35.61 17.34
N VAL A 884 33.67 -34.76 18.07
CA VAL A 884 32.46 -34.10 17.54
C VAL A 884 32.79 -33.22 16.32
N GLY A 885 34.02 -32.70 16.23
CA GLY A 885 34.52 -31.94 15.07
C GLY A 885 34.42 -32.71 13.74
N ASP A 886 34.85 -33.98 13.72
CA ASP A 886 34.82 -34.85 12.53
C ASP A 886 33.38 -35.10 12.02
N VAL A 887 32.38 -34.95 12.90
CA VAL A 887 30.95 -35.06 12.57
C VAL A 887 30.36 -33.73 12.15
N TYR A 888 30.73 -32.61 12.77
CA TYR A 888 30.16 -31.30 12.45
C TYR A 888 30.32 -30.90 10.98
N GLU A 889 31.48 -31.21 10.36
CA GLU A 889 31.74 -30.89 8.96
C GLU A 889 30.85 -31.72 8.01
N VAL A 890 30.87 -33.05 8.19
CA VAL A 890 30.07 -33.98 7.37
C VAL A 890 28.57 -33.77 7.61
N ALA A 891 28.18 -33.43 8.84
CA ALA A 891 26.83 -33.02 9.21
C ALA A 891 26.34 -31.83 8.37
N GLY A 892 27.19 -30.81 8.19
CA GLY A 892 26.89 -29.66 7.35
C GLY A 892 26.67 -30.05 5.88
N GLN A 893 27.48 -30.96 5.35
CA GLN A 893 27.35 -31.48 3.98
C GLN A 893 26.04 -32.29 3.79
N LEU A 894 25.67 -33.11 4.78
CA LEU A 894 24.40 -33.85 4.79
C LEU A 894 23.19 -32.92 4.73
N VAL A 895 23.25 -31.83 5.50
CA VAL A 895 22.21 -30.79 5.50
C VAL A 895 22.09 -30.13 4.12
N LYS A 896 23.20 -29.81 3.46
CA LYS A 896 23.18 -29.19 2.12
C LYS A 896 22.60 -30.10 1.03
N SER A 897 22.79 -31.40 1.14
CA SER A 897 22.35 -32.41 0.15
C SER A 897 20.87 -32.36 -0.19
N ALA A 898 20.03 -31.93 0.75
CA ALA A 898 18.58 -31.88 0.54
C ALA A 898 18.17 -31.04 -0.68
N TYR A 899 18.96 -30.01 -1.03
CA TYR A 899 18.74 -29.20 -2.23
C TYR A 899 18.98 -29.99 -3.54
N PHE A 900 20.00 -30.85 -3.54
CA PHE A 900 20.38 -31.65 -4.70
C PHE A 900 19.53 -32.91 -4.87
N CYS A 901 18.64 -33.21 -3.92
CA CYS A 901 17.62 -34.26 -4.06
C CYS A 901 16.45 -33.84 -4.97
N ASN A 902 16.76 -33.19 -6.09
CA ASN A 902 15.83 -32.86 -7.16
C ASN A 902 16.51 -33.16 -8.49
N VAL A 903 15.86 -33.96 -9.35
CA VAL A 903 16.45 -34.43 -10.61
C VAL A 903 16.87 -33.27 -11.52
N ALA A 904 16.05 -32.22 -11.65
CA ALA A 904 16.38 -31.11 -12.52
C ALA A 904 17.58 -30.32 -12.00
N THR A 905 17.59 -30.03 -10.69
CA THR A 905 18.71 -29.35 -10.01
C THR A 905 20.00 -30.15 -10.12
N LEU A 906 19.95 -31.46 -9.82
CA LEU A 906 21.10 -32.34 -9.84
C LEU A 906 21.69 -32.50 -11.24
N LEU A 907 20.85 -32.72 -12.26
CA LEU A 907 21.32 -32.82 -13.63
C LEU A 907 21.97 -31.51 -14.10
N HIS A 908 21.34 -30.36 -13.83
CA HIS A 908 21.93 -29.08 -14.20
C HIS A 908 23.29 -28.85 -13.53
N HIS A 909 23.40 -29.22 -12.25
CA HIS A 909 24.66 -29.20 -11.50
C HIS A 909 25.71 -30.10 -12.17
N MET A 910 25.40 -31.38 -12.37
CA MET A 910 26.33 -32.35 -12.98
C MET A 910 26.82 -31.92 -14.36
N GLU A 911 25.93 -31.41 -15.22
CA GLU A 911 26.25 -30.93 -16.57
C GLU A 911 27.26 -29.77 -16.52
N ASP A 912 27.02 -28.81 -15.62
CA ASP A 912 27.89 -27.66 -15.46
C ASP A 912 29.28 -28.06 -14.92
N ARG A 913 29.31 -28.92 -13.90
CA ARG A 913 30.55 -29.35 -13.23
C ARG A 913 31.50 -30.11 -14.16
N MET A 914 30.97 -30.78 -15.19
CA MET A 914 31.72 -31.46 -16.25
C MET A 914 32.30 -30.51 -17.33
N HIS A 915 31.88 -29.25 -17.35
CA HIS A 915 32.29 -28.33 -18.39
C HIS A 915 33.80 -28.06 -18.34
N ARG A 916 34.45 -28.03 -19.51
CA ARG A 916 35.91 -27.80 -19.67
C ARG A 916 36.41 -26.44 -19.17
N ARG A 917 35.51 -25.57 -18.69
CA ARG A 917 35.84 -24.26 -18.12
C ARG A 917 36.47 -24.42 -16.74
N HIS A 918 36.20 -25.52 -16.05
CA HIS A 918 36.74 -25.79 -14.72
C HIS A 918 38.14 -26.38 -14.80
N THR A 919 39.01 -25.97 -13.87
CA THR A 919 40.40 -26.46 -13.75
C THR A 919 40.49 -27.96 -13.48
N SER A 920 39.50 -28.51 -12.77
CA SER A 920 39.34 -29.94 -12.51
C SER A 920 37.86 -30.31 -12.71
N PRO A 921 37.46 -30.65 -13.96
CA PRO A 921 36.09 -31.03 -14.25
C PRO A 921 35.73 -32.35 -13.56
N SER A 922 34.51 -32.40 -13.02
CA SER A 922 33.92 -33.63 -12.45
C SER A 922 33.66 -34.63 -13.57
N TYR A 923 33.68 -35.93 -13.28
CA TYR A 923 33.63 -36.97 -14.32
C TYR A 923 32.93 -38.25 -13.86
N PHE A 924 32.52 -39.07 -14.83
CA PHE A 924 31.97 -40.39 -14.57
C PHE A 924 33.09 -41.40 -14.36
N VAL A 925 33.12 -42.03 -13.18
CA VAL A 925 33.96 -43.21 -12.89
C VAL A 925 33.38 -44.45 -13.58
N SER A 926 32.05 -44.55 -13.63
CA SER A 926 31.30 -45.59 -14.34
C SER A 926 30.00 -45.03 -14.91
N GLY A 927 29.61 -45.48 -16.11
CA GLY A 927 28.47 -44.94 -16.87
C GLY A 927 28.80 -43.68 -17.68
N ASP A 928 27.78 -43.05 -18.25
CA ASP A 928 27.93 -41.81 -19.02
C ASP A 928 26.76 -40.83 -18.84
N TRP A 929 26.96 -39.62 -19.33
CA TRP A 929 25.99 -38.52 -19.23
C TRP A 929 24.67 -38.81 -19.95
N ASP A 930 24.72 -39.31 -21.18
CA ASP A 930 23.52 -39.47 -22.01
C ASP A 930 22.58 -40.54 -21.44
N GLU A 931 23.14 -41.65 -20.96
CA GLU A 931 22.39 -42.72 -20.30
C GLU A 931 21.82 -42.26 -18.96
N THR A 932 22.63 -41.59 -18.14
CA THR A 932 22.20 -41.09 -16.82
C THR A 932 21.12 -40.02 -16.94
N TYR A 933 21.29 -39.08 -17.87
CA TYR A 933 20.32 -38.02 -18.15
C TYR A 933 18.96 -38.60 -18.59
N LYS A 934 18.99 -39.55 -19.53
CA LYS A 934 17.77 -40.23 -20.01
C LYS A 934 17.12 -41.03 -18.88
N LEU A 935 17.89 -41.77 -18.10
CA LEU A 935 17.40 -42.59 -16.99
C LEU A 935 16.68 -41.72 -15.95
N LEU A 936 17.35 -40.68 -15.44
CA LEU A 936 16.77 -39.82 -14.39
C LEU A 936 15.56 -39.02 -14.87
N ARG A 937 15.55 -38.57 -16.14
CA ARG A 937 14.43 -37.78 -16.69
C ARG A 937 13.22 -38.62 -17.11
N SER A 938 13.43 -39.88 -17.51
CA SER A 938 12.35 -40.79 -17.94
C SER A 938 11.73 -41.58 -16.79
N THR A 939 12.42 -41.67 -15.64
CA THR A 939 11.90 -42.38 -14.46
C THR A 939 10.78 -41.55 -13.80
N PRO A 940 9.58 -42.11 -13.58
CA PRO A 940 8.51 -41.44 -12.85
C PRO A 940 8.92 -41.12 -11.41
N ALA A 941 8.46 -40.00 -10.87
CA ALA A 941 8.77 -39.60 -9.48
C ALA A 941 8.39 -40.65 -8.42
N THR A 942 7.40 -41.52 -8.70
CA THR A 942 7.00 -42.62 -7.80
C THR A 942 7.98 -43.80 -7.78
N ALA A 943 8.87 -43.90 -8.76
CA ALA A 943 9.86 -44.97 -8.91
C ALA A 943 11.30 -44.45 -8.78
N LEU A 944 11.47 -43.17 -8.39
CA LEU A 944 12.77 -42.53 -8.18
C LEU A 944 12.90 -42.12 -6.72
N THR A 945 14.00 -42.52 -6.09
CA THR A 945 14.31 -42.19 -4.70
C THR A 945 15.69 -41.58 -4.59
N PHE A 946 15.86 -40.68 -3.62
CA PHE A 946 17.16 -40.15 -3.24
C PHE A 946 17.60 -40.78 -1.92
N THR A 947 18.91 -40.97 -1.75
CA THR A 947 19.55 -41.39 -0.51
C THR A 947 20.73 -40.46 -0.22
N VAL A 948 20.94 -40.05 1.04
CA VAL A 948 22.11 -39.24 1.43
C VAL A 948 22.92 -39.98 2.49
N VAL A 949 24.24 -40.03 2.33
CA VAL A 949 25.11 -40.84 3.18
C VAL A 949 26.29 -40.02 3.66
N GLY A 950 26.48 -39.96 4.98
CA GLY A 950 27.67 -39.37 5.61
C GLY A 950 28.70 -40.44 5.92
N VAL A 951 29.89 -40.33 5.34
CA VAL A 951 30.96 -41.31 5.45
C VAL A 951 32.04 -40.75 6.37
N GLN A 952 32.19 -41.35 7.56
CA GLN A 952 33.17 -40.92 8.55
C GLN A 952 33.87 -42.14 9.17
N PRO A 953 35.06 -42.53 8.66
CA PRO A 953 35.80 -43.70 9.13
C PRO A 953 36.31 -43.55 10.58
N GLY A 954 36.44 -42.34 11.10
CA GLY A 954 36.94 -42.09 12.46
C GLY A 954 35.99 -42.53 13.58
N ILE A 955 34.71 -42.78 13.27
CA ILE A 955 33.67 -43.14 14.24
C ILE A 955 33.48 -44.65 14.24
N ARG A 956 33.39 -45.27 15.41
CA ARG A 956 32.93 -46.67 15.51
C ARG A 956 31.48 -46.74 15.93
N ARG A 957 30.71 -47.59 15.26
CA ARG A 957 29.27 -47.78 15.54
C ARG A 957 28.98 -48.09 17.01
N THR A 958 29.87 -48.83 17.67
CA THR A 958 29.74 -49.26 19.07
C THR A 958 30.14 -48.21 20.11
N MET A 959 30.75 -47.09 19.70
CA MET A 959 31.33 -46.08 20.60
C MET A 959 30.73 -44.68 20.42
N VAL A 960 29.55 -44.56 19.79
CA VAL A 960 28.84 -43.28 19.65
C VAL A 960 28.21 -42.88 20.99
N ASP A 961 28.66 -41.77 21.58
CA ASP A 961 28.09 -41.22 22.83
C ASP A 961 26.75 -40.49 22.60
N GLU A 962 26.07 -40.08 23.69
CA GLU A 962 24.74 -39.46 23.62
C GLU A 962 24.74 -38.14 22.83
N ARG A 963 25.80 -37.32 22.97
CA ARG A 963 25.93 -36.03 22.29
C ARG A 963 26.17 -36.22 20.78
N MET A 964 26.99 -37.18 20.42
CA MET A 964 27.26 -37.56 19.03
C MET A 964 26.04 -38.20 18.38
N SER A 965 25.34 -39.07 19.11
CA SER A 965 24.12 -39.74 18.63
C SER A 965 23.03 -38.73 18.28
N ASP A 966 22.83 -37.75 19.15
CA ASP A 966 21.84 -36.68 18.96
C ASP A 966 22.18 -35.77 17.77
N LEU A 967 23.46 -35.43 17.57
CA LEU A 967 23.93 -34.69 16.39
C LEU A 967 23.78 -35.50 15.08
N MET A 968 24.24 -36.74 15.06
CA MET A 968 24.16 -37.61 13.88
C MET A 968 22.71 -37.87 13.49
N ALA A 969 21.82 -38.13 14.45
CA ALA A 969 20.39 -38.32 14.23
C ALA A 969 19.70 -37.04 13.75
N PHE A 970 20.12 -35.88 14.25
CA PHE A 970 19.66 -34.58 13.78
C PHE A 970 19.97 -34.35 12.30
N CYS A 971 21.20 -34.62 11.85
CA CYS A 971 21.60 -34.43 10.45
C CYS A 971 20.90 -35.41 9.50
N ILE A 972 20.72 -36.66 9.91
CA ILE A 972 19.94 -37.66 9.17
C ILE A 972 18.51 -37.19 8.97
N GLY A 973 17.88 -36.70 10.03
CA GLY A 973 16.53 -36.15 9.96
C GLY A 973 16.44 -34.99 8.97
N TYR A 974 17.49 -34.16 8.87
CA TYR A 974 17.53 -33.07 7.90
C TYR A 974 17.73 -33.60 6.48
N ALA A 975 18.70 -34.48 6.25
CA ALA A 975 18.98 -35.02 4.91
C ALA A 975 17.79 -35.80 4.35
N ARG A 976 17.03 -36.48 5.22
CA ARG A 976 15.73 -37.09 4.86
C ARG A 976 14.75 -36.07 4.29
N GLN A 977 14.88 -34.76 4.54
CA GLN A 977 13.98 -33.75 3.93
C GLN A 977 13.96 -33.78 2.39
N GLY A 978 15.12 -34.03 1.76
CA GLY A 978 15.23 -34.20 0.31
C GLY A 978 15.26 -35.67 -0.12
N ALA A 979 15.70 -36.57 0.75
CA ALA A 979 15.96 -37.97 0.42
C ALA A 979 15.00 -38.96 1.11
N ALA A 980 14.64 -40.03 0.42
CA ALA A 980 13.84 -41.12 0.99
C ALA A 980 14.58 -41.84 2.13
N LYS A 981 15.92 -41.85 2.09
CA LYS A 981 16.79 -42.43 3.12
C LYS A 981 17.97 -41.51 3.42
N ALA A 982 18.42 -41.52 4.67
CA ALA A 982 19.74 -41.00 5.03
C ALA A 982 20.30 -41.78 6.20
N TYR A 983 21.62 -41.97 6.22
CA TYR A 983 22.35 -42.72 7.25
C TYR A 983 23.84 -42.37 7.22
N TRP A 984 24.58 -42.84 8.22
CA TRP A 984 26.03 -42.72 8.29
C TRP A 984 26.73 -44.04 7.94
N LEU A 985 27.79 -43.99 7.14
CA LEU A 985 28.76 -45.07 6.99
C LEU A 985 29.94 -44.81 7.93
N VAL A 986 30.08 -45.67 8.93
CA VAL A 986 31.10 -45.56 9.99
C VAL A 986 31.97 -46.83 10.05
N SER A 987 33.03 -46.83 10.86
CA SER A 987 33.78 -48.05 11.15
C SER A 987 32.95 -49.03 11.98
N GLU A 988 33.19 -50.34 11.79
CA GLU A 988 32.67 -51.40 12.66
C GLU A 988 33.03 -51.21 14.15
#